data_AF-A0A8J2IUT8-F1
#
_entry.id   AF-A0A8J2IUT8-F1
#
_cell.length_a   1.000
_cell.length_b   1.000
_cell.length_c   1.000
_cell.angle_alpha   90.00
_cell.angle_beta   90.00
_cell.angle_gamma   90.00
#
_symmetry.space_group_name_H-M   'P 1'
#
loop_
_entity.id
_entity.type
_entity.pdbx_description
1 polymer ?
#
loop_
_entity_poly.entity_id
_entity_poly.type
_entity_poly.pdbx_seq_one_letter_code
_entity_poly.pdbx_strand_id
1 'polypeptide(L)'
;MTFHQQLNDPTDTTQEVRSKVVHALSKTPFAVSDLRRLSGGTANFIYHATLKQLTGDEYRDGVVIKHGEGYVATHPSFKISTSRCAIEYESLIRLAGLPPLQVQFCTISTPKTYYFNYDTNTQIQEYLPHATSLKEYVLKHFSHPTTSTHKPPCDRLGHALGAWLRMFHGWSQEPKQAALRETFVGNKDGQGLKNMINYQQLLQMVDWYPMILGDARDILQGVSDLAAEELADETALCPIHGDFWTGNVLIPDVSVTDNVNDHIPIRIVDWELSQLGVRPLDLGQFIAELWSLTLYRNVGAAEWLVQAFASGYGSLDDSFAYRTIIHAGVHLICFARYWSSGPDSGQDEQQKTMIGIGRDIIVKAWSRDREYFREHLLGCLFIREPRALTVTLYKPPEPVRPVLNPSSTPPPTPMPASDMNRPCKRCKAEGGAFRLRADPTCRDCYIQFVAYKLNRRLGALHKDTRSSKALTTRRYLAGLSFGSSSSVLAQLLSEQARHHSENKASSPFEPVVIHIDTDLSQSEDESPAQKLLNEYRHAFPHATFDCVPLKDVMSVKSIDWSTLPLDADTKDEDPSARLRQLFEALPTLTSRTDVLRQLIRHLLLQKAQDHACSALLLGHSTTALAALTLSEVANGRGFAVPTQVADGMTTVCTYKEVESGVIQETNRLEFPIYYPLREIFRNELNQYIDLVPSLKKIVPVDSSSSRSGNSVVSHKDLSIEEVMTRYFDSVEEGYSGIVANVVRTTGKLERVPGNNFCGSCGMSLDAEGDSRWAGEIGDDVGDGPGAAGAGRLCYGCKRSIHG
;
A
#
# COMPACT_ATOMS: atom_id res chain seq x y z
N MET A 1 28.80 2.42 -31.25
CA MET A 1 27.96 2.65 -32.43
C MET A 1 26.52 2.69 -31.97
N THR A 2 25.81 3.73 -32.36
CA THR A 2 24.67 4.37 -31.67
C THR A 2 23.37 3.56 -31.73
N PHE A 3 22.87 3.16 -30.56
CA PHE A 3 21.50 2.74 -30.32
C PHE A 3 20.62 3.98 -30.12
N HIS A 4 19.69 4.22 -31.04
CA HIS A 4 18.56 5.11 -30.80
C HIS A 4 17.45 4.29 -30.10
N GLN A 5 17.49 4.26 -28.77
CA GLN A 5 16.29 4.01 -27.97
C GLN A 5 15.42 5.26 -28.00
N GLN A 6 14.16 5.14 -28.44
CA GLN A 6 13.14 6.13 -28.14
C GLN A 6 12.89 6.14 -26.64
N LEU A 7 13.65 6.98 -25.93
CA LEU A 7 13.24 7.52 -24.64
C LEU A 7 12.00 8.38 -24.90
N ASN A 8 10.90 8.10 -24.19
CA ASN A 8 9.80 9.07 -24.09
C ASN A 8 10.40 10.39 -23.59
N ASP A 9 10.19 11.46 -24.34
CA ASP A 9 10.77 12.76 -24.06
C ASP A 9 10.26 13.26 -22.69
N PRO A 10 11.13 13.57 -21.69
CA PRO A 10 10.72 14.04 -20.36
C PRO A 10 9.80 15.27 -20.39
N THR A 11 9.89 16.03 -21.49
CA THR A 11 9.06 17.17 -21.84
C THR A 11 7.59 16.81 -22.03
N ASP A 12 7.29 15.61 -22.56
CA ASP A 12 5.93 15.17 -22.88
C ASP A 12 5.13 14.84 -21.60
N THR A 13 5.72 14.09 -20.67
CA THR A 13 5.09 13.77 -19.37
C THR A 13 4.89 15.01 -18.50
N THR A 14 5.86 15.93 -18.50
CA THR A 14 5.75 17.19 -17.72
C THR A 14 4.63 18.08 -18.26
N GLN A 15 4.47 18.12 -19.59
CA GLN A 15 3.42 18.89 -20.25
C GLN A 15 2.03 18.25 -20.10
N GLU A 16 1.96 16.92 -20.10
CA GLU A 16 0.74 16.16 -19.81
C GLU A 16 0.23 16.45 -18.39
N VAL A 17 1.10 16.34 -17.37
CA VAL A 17 0.74 16.62 -15.97
C VAL A 17 0.33 18.09 -15.80
N ARG A 18 1.06 19.02 -16.42
CA ARG A 18 0.67 20.44 -16.43
C ARG A 18 -0.74 20.63 -16.99
N SER A 19 -1.07 19.93 -18.08
CA SER A 19 -2.39 20.01 -18.72
C SER A 19 -3.50 19.42 -17.84
N LYS A 20 -3.22 18.29 -17.17
CA LYS A 20 -4.14 17.70 -16.17
C LYS A 20 -4.45 18.68 -15.04
N VAL A 21 -3.43 19.34 -14.48
CA VAL A 21 -3.61 20.34 -13.42
C VAL A 21 -4.47 21.51 -13.89
N VAL A 22 -4.18 22.09 -15.07
CA VAL A 22 -4.97 23.19 -15.64
C VAL A 22 -6.43 22.77 -15.86
N HIS A 23 -6.65 21.56 -16.38
CA HIS A 23 -7.99 21.02 -16.59
C HIS A 23 -8.75 20.84 -15.28
N ALA A 24 -8.11 20.24 -14.27
CA ALA A 24 -8.69 19.99 -12.95
C ALA A 24 -9.15 21.28 -12.25
N LEU A 25 -8.41 22.38 -12.42
CA LEU A 25 -8.71 23.66 -11.77
C LEU A 25 -9.64 24.57 -12.59
N SER A 26 -9.83 24.29 -13.89
CA SER A 26 -10.55 25.17 -14.83
C SER A 26 -11.98 25.55 -14.42
N LYS A 27 -12.67 24.68 -13.66
CA LYS A 27 -14.05 24.87 -13.19
C LYS A 27 -14.14 25.27 -11.71
N THR A 28 -13.01 25.58 -11.09
CA THR A 28 -12.92 25.99 -9.68
C THR A 28 -12.61 27.49 -9.58
N PRO A 29 -12.79 28.12 -8.40
CA PRO A 29 -12.31 29.48 -8.16
C PRO A 29 -10.80 29.66 -8.39
N PHE A 30 -10.04 28.56 -8.41
CA PHE A 30 -8.59 28.54 -8.60
C PHE A 30 -8.18 28.28 -10.05
N ALA A 31 -9.06 28.55 -11.02
CA ALA A 31 -8.71 28.48 -12.44
C ALA A 31 -7.49 29.38 -12.74
N VAL A 32 -6.45 28.80 -13.33
CA VAL A 32 -5.14 29.46 -13.50
C VAL A 32 -5.04 30.22 -14.82
N SER A 33 -4.45 31.42 -14.77
CA SER A 33 -4.08 32.22 -15.95
C SER A 33 -2.65 31.91 -16.40
N ASP A 34 -1.75 31.70 -15.44
CA ASP A 34 -0.39 31.22 -15.65
C ASP A 34 -0.02 30.13 -14.63
N LEU A 35 0.82 29.19 -15.06
CA LEU A 35 1.27 28.06 -14.25
C LEU A 35 2.76 27.83 -14.51
N ARG A 36 3.60 28.16 -13.54
CA ARG A 36 5.05 28.03 -13.65
C ARG A 36 5.55 26.91 -12.74
N ARG A 37 6.37 26.02 -13.26
CA ARG A 37 7.00 24.96 -12.46
C ARG A 37 7.92 25.58 -11.42
N LEU A 38 7.79 25.15 -10.16
CA LEU A 38 8.75 25.49 -9.11
C LEU A 38 9.85 24.42 -9.03
N SER A 39 11.07 24.85 -8.71
CA SER A 39 12.14 23.96 -8.29
C SER A 39 11.89 23.51 -6.85
N GLY A 40 12.18 22.24 -6.55
CA GLY A 40 11.82 21.61 -5.27
C GLY A 40 10.63 20.64 -5.41
N GLY A 41 10.52 19.70 -4.47
CA GLY A 41 9.55 18.61 -4.49
C GLY A 41 10.06 17.38 -5.25
N THR A 42 10.48 16.36 -4.50
CA THR A 42 10.96 15.09 -5.07
C THR A 42 9.79 14.25 -5.56
N ALA A 43 8.77 14.08 -4.70
CA ALA A 43 7.64 13.20 -4.93
C ALA A 43 6.49 13.83 -5.73
N ASN A 44 6.20 15.12 -5.51
CA ASN A 44 5.05 15.81 -6.11
C ASN A 44 5.44 16.81 -7.19
N PHE A 45 4.50 17.07 -8.09
CA PHE A 45 4.59 18.13 -9.07
C PHE A 45 4.22 19.49 -8.45
N ILE A 46 5.19 20.38 -8.23
CA ILE A 46 4.97 21.69 -7.58
C ILE A 46 4.98 22.83 -8.60
N TYR A 47 3.97 23.70 -8.53
CA TYR A 47 3.83 24.87 -9.38
C TYR A 47 3.49 26.13 -8.59
N HIS A 48 3.91 27.28 -9.10
CA HIS A 48 3.37 28.58 -8.77
C HIS A 48 2.29 28.93 -9.80
N ALA A 49 1.13 29.35 -9.33
CA ALA A 49 0.00 29.69 -10.19
C ALA A 49 -0.48 31.11 -9.96
N THR A 50 -0.69 31.81 -11.06
CA THR A 50 -1.47 33.05 -11.10
C THR A 50 -2.92 32.70 -11.40
N LEU A 51 -3.87 33.23 -10.63
CA LEU A 51 -5.30 32.92 -10.79
C LEU A 51 -5.96 33.84 -11.82
N LYS A 52 -6.97 33.34 -12.54
CA LYS A 52 -7.78 34.14 -13.47
C LYS A 52 -8.66 35.16 -12.76
N GLN A 53 -9.17 34.81 -11.58
CA GLN A 53 -10.01 35.66 -10.75
C GLN A 53 -9.35 35.81 -9.38
N LEU A 54 -8.93 37.04 -9.05
CA LEU A 54 -8.42 37.37 -7.73
C LEU A 54 -9.63 37.69 -6.83
N THR A 55 -9.90 36.82 -5.86
CA THR A 55 -10.99 36.99 -4.89
C THR A 55 -10.41 37.19 -3.48
N GLY A 56 -9.69 38.30 -3.29
CA GLY A 56 -9.11 38.70 -1.99
C GLY A 56 -7.60 38.94 -2.03
N ASP A 57 -7.11 39.70 -1.05
CA ASP A 57 -5.70 40.10 -0.96
C ASP A 57 -4.75 38.91 -0.72
N GLU A 58 -5.24 37.79 -0.17
CA GLU A 58 -4.43 36.61 0.16
C GLU A 58 -3.92 35.83 -1.08
N TYR A 59 -4.48 36.09 -2.27
CA TYR A 59 -4.07 35.45 -3.53
C TYR A 59 -3.26 36.37 -4.43
N ARG A 60 -2.93 37.59 -3.97
CA ARG A 60 -2.32 38.65 -4.79
C ARG A 60 -1.04 38.20 -5.48
N ASP A 61 -0.21 37.44 -4.78
CA ASP A 61 1.08 36.94 -5.29
C ASP A 61 0.97 35.54 -5.93
N GLY A 62 -0.25 35.02 -6.07
CA GLY A 62 -0.54 33.67 -6.56
C GLY A 62 -0.64 32.62 -5.46
N VAL A 63 -0.66 31.35 -5.87
CA VAL A 63 -0.79 30.19 -4.98
C VAL A 63 0.21 29.10 -5.36
N VAL A 64 0.52 28.21 -4.42
CA VAL A 64 1.27 26.98 -4.70
C VAL A 64 0.28 25.89 -5.06
N ILE A 65 0.53 25.19 -6.17
CA ILE A 65 -0.18 23.96 -6.52
C ILE A 65 0.78 22.79 -6.32
N LYS A 66 0.39 21.82 -5.50
CA LYS A 66 1.05 20.50 -5.42
C LYS A 66 0.15 19.47 -6.07
N HIS A 67 0.68 18.72 -7.02
CA HIS A 67 -0.04 17.65 -7.72
C HIS A 67 0.69 16.32 -7.55
N GLY A 68 0.00 15.34 -6.98
CA GLY A 68 0.55 14.02 -6.70
C GLY A 68 0.16 12.97 -7.72
N GLU A 69 1.15 12.24 -8.21
CA GLU A 69 0.96 11.05 -9.02
C GLU A 69 1.32 9.79 -8.22
N GLY A 70 0.93 8.61 -8.72
CA GLY A 70 1.26 7.30 -8.13
C GLY A 70 2.75 6.90 -8.23
N TYR A 71 3.62 7.88 -8.45
CA TYR A 71 5.06 7.76 -8.62
C TYR A 71 5.75 9.05 -8.21
N VAL A 72 7.06 8.97 -7.99
CA VAL A 72 7.91 10.11 -7.61
C VAL A 72 8.13 11.01 -8.82
N ALA A 73 7.77 12.28 -8.74
CA ALA A 73 7.85 13.23 -9.86
C ALA A 73 9.25 13.31 -10.51
N THR A 74 10.32 13.21 -9.73
CA THR A 74 11.70 13.21 -10.25
C THR A 74 12.19 11.85 -10.74
N HIS A 75 11.51 10.76 -10.36
CA HIS A 75 11.87 9.39 -10.70
C HIS A 75 10.59 8.56 -10.99
N PRO A 76 9.94 8.73 -12.16
CA PRO A 76 8.63 8.12 -12.44
C PRO A 76 8.57 6.59 -12.41
N SER A 77 9.72 5.93 -12.46
CA SER A 77 9.87 4.48 -12.25
C SER A 77 9.63 4.07 -10.79
N PHE A 78 9.91 4.96 -9.83
CA PHE A 78 9.68 4.73 -8.41
C PHE A 78 8.21 4.98 -8.06
N LYS A 79 7.46 3.92 -7.76
CA LYS A 79 6.05 4.00 -7.37
C LYS A 79 5.90 4.38 -5.90
N ILE A 80 4.98 5.29 -5.62
CA ILE A 80 4.66 5.75 -4.27
C ILE A 80 3.17 6.09 -4.19
N SER A 81 2.54 5.78 -3.05
CA SER A 81 1.11 5.98 -2.85
C SER A 81 0.72 7.46 -2.88
N THR A 82 -0.40 7.78 -3.53
CA THR A 82 -0.98 9.15 -3.52
C THR A 82 -1.69 9.48 -2.20
N SER A 83 -1.84 8.52 -1.27
CA SER A 83 -2.37 8.76 0.07
C SER A 83 -1.64 9.90 0.77
N ARG A 84 -0.32 10.01 0.55
CA ARG A 84 0.55 11.09 1.04
C ARG A 84 0.01 12.50 0.77
N CYS A 85 -0.66 12.72 -0.37
CA CYS A 85 -1.20 14.02 -0.75
C CYS A 85 -2.43 14.40 0.09
N ALA A 86 -3.30 13.42 0.37
CA ALA A 86 -4.43 13.62 1.27
C ALA A 86 -3.97 13.79 2.72
N ILE A 87 -2.92 13.06 3.14
CA ILE A 87 -2.30 13.24 4.46
C ILE A 87 -1.76 14.66 4.62
N GLU A 88 -1.02 15.19 3.64
CA GLU A 88 -0.53 16.57 3.72
C GLU A 88 -1.67 17.58 3.85
N TYR A 89 -2.73 17.42 3.05
CA TYR A 89 -3.90 18.28 3.12
C TYR A 89 -4.59 18.25 4.49
N GLU A 90 -4.94 17.05 4.98
CA GLU A 90 -5.61 16.90 6.28
C GLU A 90 -4.71 17.38 7.42
N SER A 91 -3.40 17.13 7.34
CA SER A 91 -2.42 17.63 8.31
C SER A 91 -2.46 19.15 8.38
N LEU A 92 -2.41 19.84 7.24
CA LEU A 92 -2.47 21.32 7.22
C LEU A 92 -3.81 21.87 7.72
N ILE A 93 -4.93 21.17 7.50
CA ILE A 93 -6.22 21.55 8.09
C ILE A 93 -6.16 21.47 9.62
N ARG A 94 -5.59 20.41 10.19
CA ARG A 94 -5.46 20.26 11.65
C ARG A 94 -4.43 21.23 12.23
N LEU A 95 -3.32 21.45 11.53
CA LEU A 95 -2.24 22.37 11.91
C LEU A 95 -2.66 23.85 11.84
N ALA A 96 -3.77 24.18 11.18
CA ALA A 96 -4.32 25.54 11.24
C ALA A 96 -4.63 26.01 12.69
N GLY A 97 -4.80 25.07 13.63
CA GLY A 97 -4.94 25.36 15.06
C GLY A 97 -3.63 25.61 15.81
N LEU A 98 -2.46 25.33 15.22
CA LEU A 98 -1.15 25.60 15.81
C LEU A 98 -0.87 27.10 15.70
N PRO A 99 -0.73 27.83 16.82
CA PRO A 99 -0.41 29.26 16.77
C PRO A 99 0.95 29.49 16.08
N PRO A 100 1.11 30.56 15.29
CA PRO A 100 2.40 30.95 14.77
C PRO A 100 3.37 31.28 15.91
N LEU A 101 4.62 30.83 15.82
CA LEU A 101 5.66 31.30 16.72
C LEU A 101 6.08 32.70 16.29
N GLN A 102 5.85 33.70 17.13
CA GLN A 102 6.34 35.05 16.92
C GLN A 102 7.55 35.33 17.79
N VAL A 103 8.66 35.70 17.15
CA VAL A 103 9.86 36.23 17.81
C VAL A 103 10.20 37.58 17.19
N GLN A 104 11.08 38.37 17.82
CA GLN A 104 11.32 39.76 17.44
C GLN A 104 11.56 40.00 15.93
N PHE A 105 12.23 39.07 15.24
CA PHE A 105 12.60 39.22 13.83
C PHE A 105 11.83 38.32 12.85
N CYS A 106 11.06 37.33 13.31
CA CYS A 106 10.37 36.40 12.41
C CYS A 106 9.07 35.80 12.98
N THR A 107 8.20 35.36 12.07
CA THR A 107 7.04 34.51 12.38
C THR A 107 7.25 33.15 11.71
N ILE A 108 7.18 32.06 12.48
CA ILE A 108 7.24 30.69 11.96
C ILE A 108 5.84 30.05 12.07
N SER A 109 5.31 29.57 10.95
CA SER A 109 4.01 28.89 10.89
C SER A 109 3.98 27.81 9.80
N THR A 110 2.90 27.05 9.73
CA THR A 110 2.61 26.18 8.57
C THR A 110 1.96 27.01 7.45
N PRO A 111 2.04 26.58 6.18
CA PRO A 111 1.31 27.23 5.10
C PRO A 111 -0.20 27.08 5.30
N LYS A 112 -0.96 28.08 4.88
CA LYS A 112 -2.42 27.89 4.73
C LYS A 112 -2.69 26.89 3.60
N THR A 113 -3.74 26.10 3.76
CA THR A 113 -4.26 25.22 2.71
C THR A 113 -5.63 25.75 2.26
N TYR A 114 -5.81 25.91 0.95
CA TYR A 114 -7.00 26.55 0.38
C TYR A 114 -7.95 25.55 -0.27
N TYR A 115 -7.42 24.50 -0.89
CA TYR A 115 -8.21 23.55 -1.66
C TYR A 115 -7.48 22.23 -1.84
N PHE A 116 -8.25 21.14 -1.94
CA PHE A 116 -7.76 19.84 -2.35
C PHE A 116 -8.79 19.12 -3.21
N ASN A 117 -8.32 18.57 -4.32
CA ASN A 117 -9.10 17.73 -5.21
C ASN A 117 -8.70 16.27 -5.00
N TYR A 118 -9.57 15.50 -4.33
CA TYR A 118 -9.36 14.09 -4.03
C TYR A 118 -9.28 13.18 -5.28
N ASP A 119 -9.90 13.56 -6.40
CA ASP A 119 -9.90 12.75 -7.62
C ASP A 119 -8.58 12.85 -8.37
N THR A 120 -7.91 14.00 -8.27
CA THR A 120 -6.68 14.32 -9.02
C THR A 120 -5.45 14.51 -8.12
N ASN A 121 -5.60 14.39 -6.80
CA ASN A 121 -4.56 14.69 -5.81
C ASN A 121 -3.92 16.08 -6.00
N THR A 122 -4.74 17.07 -6.34
CA THR A 122 -4.28 18.44 -6.60
C THR A 122 -4.60 19.32 -5.41
N GLN A 123 -3.57 19.79 -4.72
CA GLN A 123 -3.64 20.66 -3.56
C GLN A 123 -3.26 22.10 -3.92
N ILE A 124 -3.90 23.05 -3.25
CA ILE A 124 -3.58 24.47 -3.33
C ILE A 124 -3.23 24.99 -1.93
N GLN A 125 -2.06 25.61 -1.83
CA GLN A 125 -1.48 26.13 -0.59
C GLN A 125 -1.08 27.60 -0.72
N GLU A 126 -0.84 28.25 0.42
CA GLU A 126 -0.21 29.57 0.52
C GLU A 126 1.09 29.61 -0.28
N TYR A 127 1.24 30.65 -1.11
CA TYR A 127 2.52 30.97 -1.73
C TYR A 127 3.27 31.98 -0.88
N LEU A 128 4.53 31.67 -0.56
CA LEU A 128 5.44 32.59 0.11
C LEU A 128 6.30 33.29 -0.96
N PRO A 129 6.09 34.60 -1.22
CA PRO A 129 6.81 35.30 -2.28
C PRO A 129 8.31 35.37 -1.99
N HIS A 130 9.12 35.20 -3.03
CA HIS A 130 10.58 35.28 -2.98
C HIS A 130 11.23 34.33 -1.96
N ALA A 131 10.55 33.22 -1.62
CA ALA A 131 11.09 32.22 -0.72
C ALA A 131 12.16 31.35 -1.39
N THR A 132 13.13 30.94 -0.58
CA THR A 132 14.08 29.86 -0.85
C THR A 132 14.05 28.85 0.31
N SER A 133 14.62 27.66 0.11
CA SER A 133 14.77 26.72 1.23
C SER A 133 15.86 27.21 2.18
N LEU A 134 15.78 26.86 3.47
CA LEU A 134 16.81 27.19 4.44
C LEU A 134 18.19 26.65 4.03
N LYS A 135 18.23 25.49 3.36
CA LYS A 135 19.46 24.93 2.80
C LYS A 135 20.13 25.91 1.83
N GLU A 136 19.39 26.35 0.82
CA GLU A 136 19.87 27.31 -0.19
C GLU A 136 20.14 28.69 0.43
N TYR A 137 19.34 29.11 1.40
CA TYR A 137 19.57 30.34 2.15
C TYR A 137 20.93 30.35 2.84
N VAL A 138 21.25 29.29 3.58
CA VAL A 138 22.52 29.16 4.30
C VAL A 138 23.69 29.10 3.32
N LEU A 139 23.57 28.35 2.23
CA LEU A 139 24.58 28.27 1.18
C LEU A 139 24.85 29.63 0.52
N LYS A 140 23.82 30.46 0.34
CA LYS A 140 23.94 31.77 -0.29
C LYS A 140 24.48 32.84 0.67
N HIS A 141 23.89 32.95 1.86
CA HIS A 141 24.10 34.07 2.79
C HIS A 141 25.20 33.83 3.83
N PHE A 142 25.59 32.58 4.07
CA PHE A 142 26.63 32.23 5.05
C PHE A 142 27.79 31.45 4.42
N SER A 143 27.98 31.58 3.11
CA SER A 143 29.06 30.91 2.37
C SER A 143 30.46 31.25 2.89
N HIS A 144 31.43 30.43 2.48
CA HIS A 144 32.83 30.60 2.86
C HIS A 144 33.43 31.89 2.26
N PRO A 145 34.26 32.65 3.01
CA PRO A 145 34.74 32.38 4.37
C PRO A 145 33.70 32.74 5.45
N THR A 146 33.55 31.87 6.45
CA THR A 146 32.71 32.16 7.62
C THR A 146 33.33 33.26 8.47
N THR A 147 32.61 34.36 8.67
CA THR A 147 33.02 35.49 9.53
C THR A 147 32.18 35.52 10.81
N SER A 148 32.69 36.18 11.86
CA SER A 148 31.97 36.33 13.14
C SER A 148 30.64 37.09 13.00
N THR A 149 30.47 37.89 11.96
CA THR A 149 29.22 38.61 11.66
C THR A 149 28.07 37.69 11.26
N HIS A 150 28.35 36.45 10.81
CA HIS A 150 27.31 35.47 10.52
C HIS A 150 26.72 34.81 11.78
N LYS A 151 27.39 34.92 12.94
CA LYS A 151 26.96 34.24 14.16
C LYS A 151 25.61 34.76 14.71
N PRO A 152 25.39 36.07 14.89
CA PRO A 152 24.11 36.56 15.42
C PRO A 152 22.87 36.13 14.62
N PRO A 153 22.82 36.23 13.27
CA PRO A 153 21.66 35.75 12.52
C PRO A 153 21.51 34.23 12.58
N CYS A 154 22.60 33.45 12.60
CA CYS A 154 22.55 32.00 12.82
C CYS A 154 21.97 31.66 14.20
N ASP A 155 22.43 32.33 15.25
CA ASP A 155 21.93 32.12 16.61
C ASP A 155 20.43 32.46 16.71
N ARG A 156 19.99 33.59 16.15
CA ARG A 156 18.58 34.00 16.14
C ARG A 156 17.70 32.99 15.40
N LEU A 157 18.11 32.58 14.19
CA LEU A 157 17.35 31.67 13.33
C LEU A 157 17.28 30.25 13.92
N GLY A 158 18.42 29.72 14.37
CA GLY A 158 18.48 28.41 15.01
C GLY A 158 17.58 28.34 16.24
N HIS A 159 17.67 29.32 17.15
CA HIS A 159 16.81 29.35 18.34
C HIS A 159 15.32 29.40 17.99
N ALA A 160 14.93 30.21 17.00
CA ALA A 160 13.54 30.32 16.58
C ALA A 160 13.00 28.99 16.02
N LEU A 161 13.77 28.32 15.15
CA LEU A 161 13.39 27.02 14.57
C LEU A 161 13.30 25.92 15.64
N GLY A 162 14.27 25.87 16.56
CA GLY A 162 14.24 24.92 17.68
C GLY A 162 13.04 25.14 18.60
N ALA A 163 12.76 26.42 18.91
CA ALA A 163 11.61 26.79 19.73
C ALA A 163 10.28 26.44 19.05
N TRP A 164 10.18 26.64 17.74
CA TRP A 164 9.00 26.27 16.97
C TRP A 164 8.79 24.75 16.97
N LEU A 165 9.83 23.96 16.75
CA LEU A 165 9.72 22.49 16.76
C LEU A 165 9.33 21.97 18.16
N ARG A 166 9.90 22.54 19.23
CA ARG A 166 9.46 22.22 20.61
C ARG A 166 7.99 22.57 20.80
N MET A 167 7.56 23.75 20.35
CA MET A 167 6.17 24.19 20.45
C MET A 167 5.23 23.23 19.71
N PHE A 168 5.57 22.85 18.47
CA PHE A 168 4.81 21.87 17.70
C PHE A 168 4.73 20.52 18.43
N HIS A 169 5.86 19.96 18.86
CA HIS A 169 5.89 18.70 19.59
C HIS A 169 5.10 18.73 20.91
N GLY A 170 5.12 19.85 21.63
CA GLY A 170 4.33 20.00 22.86
C GLY A 170 2.83 20.12 22.57
N TRP A 171 2.48 21.01 21.63
CA TRP A 171 1.09 21.28 21.24
C TRP A 171 0.42 20.05 20.63
N SER A 172 1.12 19.29 19.78
CA SER A 172 0.57 18.12 19.09
C SER A 172 0.19 16.96 20.03
N GLN A 173 0.74 16.96 21.24
CA GLN A 173 0.45 15.96 22.28
C GLN A 173 -0.71 16.36 23.21
N GLU A 174 -1.21 17.60 23.11
CA GLU A 174 -2.35 18.00 23.94
C GLU A 174 -3.60 17.17 23.58
N PRO A 175 -4.43 16.77 24.56
CA PRO A 175 -5.64 15.99 24.29
C PRO A 175 -6.59 16.62 23.26
N LYS A 176 -6.57 17.96 23.14
CA LYS A 176 -7.36 18.71 22.17
C LYS A 176 -6.95 18.43 20.71
N GLN A 177 -5.72 17.96 20.49
CA GLN A 177 -5.19 17.63 19.16
C GLN A 177 -5.35 16.14 18.80
N ALA A 178 -6.27 15.43 19.45
CA ALA A 178 -6.56 14.02 19.14
C ALA A 178 -6.84 13.77 17.65
N ALA A 179 -7.50 14.72 16.96
CA ALA A 179 -7.76 14.62 15.53
C ALA A 179 -6.49 14.73 14.66
N LEU A 180 -5.49 15.52 15.07
CA LEU A 180 -4.19 15.56 14.41
C LEU A 180 -3.47 14.22 14.60
N ARG A 181 -3.49 13.70 15.84
CA ARG A 181 -2.90 12.39 16.14
C ARG A 181 -3.52 11.30 15.27
N GLU A 182 -4.84 11.27 15.13
CA GLU A 182 -5.55 10.31 14.28
C GLU A 182 -5.16 10.44 12.81
N THR A 183 -5.01 11.65 12.28
CA THR A 183 -4.48 11.87 10.92
C THR A 183 -3.09 11.26 10.76
N PHE A 184 -2.19 11.44 11.74
CA PHE A 184 -0.82 10.96 11.67
C PHE A 184 -0.71 9.44 11.91
N VAL A 185 -1.63 8.85 12.70
CA VAL A 185 -1.80 7.38 12.81
C VAL A 185 -2.08 6.77 11.44
N GLY A 186 -2.90 7.47 10.62
CA GLY A 186 -3.24 7.03 9.27
C GLY A 186 -2.07 7.01 8.28
N ASN A 187 -0.95 7.69 8.54
CA ASN A 187 0.17 7.72 7.59
C ASN A 187 1.15 6.54 7.76
N LYS A 188 0.64 5.31 7.78
CA LYS A 188 1.48 4.10 7.92
C LYS A 188 2.41 3.87 6.73
N ASP A 189 1.99 4.27 5.52
CA ASP A 189 2.84 4.23 4.33
C ASP A 189 4.08 5.13 4.51
N GLY A 190 3.87 6.37 4.98
CA GLY A 190 4.95 7.30 5.31
C GLY A 190 5.86 6.77 6.43
N GLN A 191 5.27 6.21 7.48
CA GLN A 191 5.98 5.58 8.61
C GLN A 191 6.86 4.41 8.17
N GLY A 192 6.31 3.52 7.35
CA GLY A 192 7.04 2.40 6.76
C GLY A 192 8.17 2.87 5.84
N LEU A 193 7.91 3.85 4.98
CA LEU A 193 8.91 4.41 4.08
C LEU A 193 10.07 5.06 4.84
N LYS A 194 9.79 5.93 5.84
CA LYS A 194 10.83 6.56 6.66
C LYS A 194 11.60 5.53 7.48
N ASN A 195 10.98 4.45 7.95
CA ASN A 195 11.69 3.37 8.65
C ASN A 195 12.61 2.60 7.69
N MET A 196 12.12 2.27 6.49
CA MET A 196 12.88 1.57 5.46
C MET A 196 14.13 2.35 5.05
N ILE A 197 14.00 3.62 4.68
CA ILE A 197 15.13 4.42 4.17
C ILE A 197 16.17 4.78 5.24
N ASN A 198 15.75 4.87 6.52
CA ASN A 198 16.66 5.21 7.61
C ASN A 198 17.30 3.97 8.23
N TYR A 199 16.49 2.99 8.66
CA TYR A 199 16.94 1.92 9.55
C TYR A 199 17.13 0.59 8.82
N GLN A 200 16.22 0.19 7.93
CA GLN A 200 16.42 -1.04 7.16
C GLN A 200 17.56 -0.89 6.14
N GLN A 201 17.67 0.27 5.50
CA GLN A 201 18.78 0.60 4.60
C GLN A 201 20.11 0.69 5.34
N LEU A 202 20.13 1.00 6.65
CA LEU A 202 21.37 1.11 7.43
C LEU A 202 22.20 -0.17 7.36
N LEU A 203 21.54 -1.34 7.39
CA LEU A 203 22.21 -2.64 7.27
C LEU A 203 22.76 -2.89 5.87
N GLN A 204 22.02 -2.46 4.84
CA GLN A 204 22.50 -2.52 3.46
C GLN A 204 23.75 -1.64 3.27
N MET A 205 23.81 -0.49 3.96
CA MET A 205 24.99 0.38 3.95
C MET A 205 26.23 -0.34 4.54
N VAL A 206 26.07 -1.23 5.53
CA VAL A 206 27.18 -2.04 6.06
C VAL A 206 27.73 -2.97 4.98
N ASP A 207 26.87 -3.57 4.17
CA ASP A 207 27.27 -4.46 3.08
C ASP A 207 27.96 -3.69 1.93
N TRP A 208 27.55 -2.45 1.67
CA TRP A 208 28.18 -1.59 0.66
C TRP A 208 29.51 -0.98 1.11
N TYR A 209 29.68 -0.71 2.41
CA TYR A 209 30.88 -0.09 2.97
C TYR A 209 31.48 -0.91 4.13
N PRO A 210 31.85 -2.19 3.91
CA PRO A 210 32.27 -3.09 4.99
C PRO A 210 33.58 -2.65 5.65
N MET A 211 34.46 -1.95 4.93
CA MET A 211 35.71 -1.42 5.47
C MET A 211 35.51 -0.25 6.44
N ILE A 212 34.37 0.45 6.37
CA ILE A 212 34.05 1.60 7.22
C ILE A 212 33.09 1.19 8.33
N LEU A 213 32.04 0.45 7.99
CA LEU A 213 30.92 0.14 8.91
C LEU A 213 30.99 -1.27 9.51
N GLY A 214 31.85 -2.15 8.99
CA GLY A 214 31.84 -3.57 9.34
C GLY A 214 32.12 -3.86 10.82
N ASP A 215 32.98 -3.06 11.45
CA ASP A 215 33.31 -3.16 12.88
C ASP A 215 32.15 -2.73 13.80
N ALA A 216 31.21 -1.95 13.28
CA ALA A 216 30.03 -1.47 14.01
C ALA A 216 28.75 -2.24 13.68
N ARG A 217 28.81 -3.35 12.90
CA ARG A 217 27.62 -4.08 12.41
C ARG A 217 26.60 -4.39 13.51
N ASP A 218 27.04 -4.96 14.63
CA ASP A 218 26.15 -5.37 15.72
C ASP A 218 25.45 -4.16 16.38
N ILE A 219 26.15 -3.03 16.48
CA ILE A 219 25.59 -1.78 17.00
C ILE A 219 24.55 -1.23 16.01
N LEU A 220 24.86 -1.23 14.71
CA LEU A 220 23.94 -0.74 13.68
C LEU A 220 22.69 -1.63 13.56
N GLN A 221 22.83 -2.94 13.76
CA GLN A 221 21.70 -3.86 13.92
C GLN A 221 20.86 -3.49 15.14
N GLY A 222 21.50 -3.29 16.31
CA GLY A 222 20.80 -2.85 17.52
C GLY A 222 20.04 -1.52 17.34
N VAL A 223 20.59 -0.57 16.57
CA VAL A 223 19.91 0.69 16.23
C VAL A 223 18.67 0.44 15.36
N SER A 224 18.76 -0.48 14.39
CA SER A 224 17.61 -0.87 13.56
C SER A 224 16.54 -1.56 14.41
N ASP A 225 16.94 -2.46 15.31
CA ASP A 225 16.04 -3.20 16.19
C ASP A 225 15.34 -2.25 17.18
N LEU A 226 16.07 -1.33 17.80
CA LEU A 226 15.51 -0.28 18.66
C LEU A 226 14.43 0.53 17.93
N ALA A 227 14.69 0.93 16.69
CA ALA A 227 13.72 1.68 15.90
C ALA A 227 12.46 0.85 15.56
N ALA A 228 12.61 -0.47 15.36
CA ALA A 228 11.48 -1.37 15.14
C ALA A 228 10.66 -1.58 16.44
N GLU A 229 11.33 -1.73 17.58
CA GLU A 229 10.70 -1.84 18.90
C GLU A 229 9.92 -0.57 19.27
N GLU A 230 10.49 0.62 19.03
CA GLU A 230 9.80 1.90 19.24
C GLU A 230 8.48 1.98 18.43
N LEU A 231 8.46 1.44 17.21
CA LEU A 231 7.27 1.44 16.36
C LEU A 231 6.21 0.43 16.80
N ALA A 232 6.59 -0.61 17.56
CA ALA A 232 5.65 -1.61 18.05
C ALA A 232 4.73 -1.07 19.17
N ASP A 233 5.20 -0.09 19.95
CA ASP A 233 4.40 0.60 20.97
C ASP A 233 3.89 1.95 20.47
N GLU A 234 2.79 1.93 19.72
CA GLU A 234 2.15 3.15 19.21
C GLU A 234 1.73 4.12 20.32
N THR A 235 1.48 3.63 21.55
CA THR A 235 1.04 4.47 22.67
C THR A 235 2.15 5.39 23.18
N ALA A 236 3.41 4.99 23.02
CA ALA A 236 4.59 5.78 23.34
C ALA A 236 4.98 6.78 22.22
N LEU A 237 4.41 6.65 21.02
CA LEU A 237 4.73 7.52 19.89
C LEU A 237 4.02 8.88 19.95
N CYS A 238 4.68 9.90 19.39
CA CYS A 238 4.19 11.28 19.32
C CYS A 238 3.94 11.70 17.86
N PRO A 239 3.03 12.66 17.60
CA PRO A 239 2.95 13.28 16.27
C PRO A 239 4.24 14.06 15.97
N ILE A 240 4.92 13.68 14.90
CA ILE A 240 6.15 14.32 14.38
C ILE A 240 5.94 14.74 12.92
N HIS A 241 6.74 15.68 12.43
CA HIS A 241 6.73 16.06 11.02
C HIS A 241 7.21 14.91 10.12
N GLY A 242 8.12 14.05 10.61
CA GLY A 242 8.56 12.83 9.93
C GLY A 242 9.53 13.05 8.76
N ASP A 243 9.65 14.30 8.30
CA ASP A 243 10.64 14.74 7.32
C ASP A 243 11.05 16.19 7.58
N PHE A 244 11.42 16.48 8.83
CA PHE A 244 11.86 17.83 9.22
C PHE A 244 13.33 18.04 8.84
N TRP A 245 13.57 18.69 7.69
CA TRP A 245 14.91 19.05 7.21
C TRP A 245 14.98 20.45 6.62
N THR A 246 16.20 20.95 6.36
CA THR A 246 16.45 22.31 5.86
C THR A 246 15.81 22.61 4.49
N GLY A 247 15.45 21.60 3.71
CA GLY A 247 14.72 21.75 2.45
C GLY A 247 13.24 22.12 2.65
N ASN A 248 12.65 21.71 3.78
CA ASN A 248 11.23 21.88 4.13
C ASN A 248 10.96 23.12 4.99
N VAL A 249 11.97 23.99 5.13
CA VAL A 249 11.86 25.29 5.80
C VAL A 249 12.01 26.37 4.73
N LEU A 250 10.92 27.10 4.44
CA LEU A 250 10.92 28.19 3.47
C LEU A 250 11.11 29.53 4.16
N ILE A 251 12.07 30.31 3.67
CA ILE A 251 12.42 31.65 4.15
C ILE A 251 12.56 32.61 2.96
N PRO A 252 12.05 33.85 3.03
CA PRO A 252 12.31 34.86 2.01
C PRO A 252 13.80 35.05 1.79
N ASP A 253 14.22 35.14 0.53
CA ASP A 253 15.62 35.32 0.11
C ASP A 253 16.07 36.78 0.32
N VAL A 254 15.96 37.23 1.56
CA VAL A 254 16.44 38.52 2.05
C VAL A 254 17.48 38.25 3.13
N SER A 255 18.59 38.99 3.09
CA SER A 255 19.59 38.88 4.14
C SER A 255 18.95 39.26 5.47
N VAL A 256 19.08 38.39 6.49
CA VAL A 256 18.66 38.66 7.87
C VAL A 256 19.63 39.72 8.42
N THR A 257 19.44 40.96 7.99
CA THR A 257 20.19 42.11 8.49
C THR A 257 19.64 42.54 9.85
N ASP A 258 20.41 43.30 10.61
CA ASP A 258 19.99 43.80 11.94
C ASP A 258 18.89 44.87 11.89
N ASN A 259 18.24 45.10 10.73
CA ASN A 259 17.08 45.98 10.63
C ASN A 259 15.86 45.29 11.24
N VAL A 260 15.59 45.61 12.51
CA VAL A 260 14.52 45.12 13.40
C VAL A 260 13.09 45.35 12.86
N ASN A 261 12.92 46.04 11.73
CA ASN A 261 11.61 46.46 11.23
C ASN A 261 10.96 45.49 10.23
N ASP A 262 11.71 44.60 9.60
CA ASP A 262 11.15 43.64 8.63
C ASP A 262 10.94 42.28 9.31
N HIS A 263 9.68 41.98 9.62
CA HIS A 263 9.30 40.73 10.26
C HIS A 263 9.28 39.58 9.24
N ILE A 264 10.24 38.65 9.32
CA ILE A 264 10.46 37.62 8.30
C ILE A 264 9.42 36.47 8.45
N PRO A 265 8.55 36.22 7.45
CA PRO A 265 7.66 35.07 7.47
C PRO A 265 8.41 33.79 7.07
N ILE A 266 8.45 32.79 7.95
CA ILE A 266 9.00 31.45 7.69
C ILE A 266 7.85 30.45 7.62
N ARG A 267 7.92 29.50 6.68
CA ARG A 267 6.92 28.43 6.53
C ARG A 267 7.56 27.05 6.63
N ILE A 268 6.97 26.20 7.47
CA ILE A 268 7.31 24.78 7.56
C ILE A 268 6.36 24.01 6.64
N VAL A 269 6.90 23.42 5.58
CA VAL A 269 6.13 22.84 4.47
C VAL A 269 6.38 21.33 4.36
N ASP A 270 5.65 20.67 3.44
CA ASP A 270 5.83 19.27 3.08
C ASP A 270 5.47 18.26 4.18
N TRP A 271 4.20 18.30 4.60
CA TRP A 271 3.66 17.45 5.67
C TRP A 271 3.21 16.06 5.18
N GLU A 272 3.61 15.64 3.97
CA GLU A 272 3.17 14.38 3.37
C GLU A 272 3.72 13.12 4.08
N LEU A 273 4.83 13.26 4.81
CA LEU A 273 5.46 12.21 5.64
C LEU A 273 5.20 12.40 7.14
N SER A 274 4.24 13.25 7.51
CA SER A 274 3.84 13.43 8.91
C SER A 274 3.24 12.16 9.49
N GLN A 275 3.67 11.78 10.69
CA GLN A 275 3.47 10.43 11.22
C GLN A 275 3.57 10.38 12.74
N LEU A 276 3.16 9.26 13.32
CA LEU A 276 3.58 8.94 14.68
C LEU A 276 5.04 8.46 14.70
N GLY A 277 5.84 8.97 15.63
CA GLY A 277 7.23 8.56 15.81
C GLY A 277 7.80 9.10 17.11
N VAL A 278 9.07 8.83 17.36
CA VAL A 278 9.77 9.46 18.50
C VAL A 278 10.32 10.82 18.08
N ARG A 279 10.11 11.84 18.91
CA ARG A 279 10.55 13.23 18.67
C ARG A 279 12.04 13.41 18.30
N PRO A 280 12.98 12.55 18.77
CA PRO A 280 14.37 12.58 18.31
C PRO A 280 14.55 12.45 16.79
N LEU A 281 13.58 11.92 16.04
CA LEU A 281 13.68 11.79 14.59
C LEU A 281 13.73 13.17 13.91
N ASP A 282 12.75 14.04 14.18
CA ASP A 282 12.73 15.39 13.61
C ASP A 282 13.97 16.20 14.02
N LEU A 283 14.41 16.06 15.27
CA LEU A 283 15.56 16.79 15.78
C LEU A 283 16.88 16.30 15.16
N GLY A 284 17.07 14.98 15.08
CA GLY A 284 18.28 14.37 14.55
C GLY A 284 18.44 14.58 13.05
N GLN A 285 17.35 14.46 12.28
CA GLN A 285 17.36 14.69 10.84
C GLN A 285 17.73 16.15 10.52
N PHE A 286 17.13 17.11 11.23
CA PHE A 286 17.41 18.53 11.01
C PHE A 286 18.86 18.91 11.36
N ILE A 287 19.38 18.36 12.47
CA ILE A 287 20.78 18.55 12.88
C ILE A 287 21.73 17.96 11.84
N ALA A 288 21.47 16.74 11.35
CA ALA A 288 22.31 16.09 10.35
C ALA A 288 22.35 16.89 9.04
N GLU A 289 21.22 17.44 8.60
CA GLU A 289 21.13 18.24 7.37
C GLU A 289 21.85 19.60 7.50
N LEU A 290 21.74 20.27 8.65
CA LEU A 290 22.53 21.47 8.94
C LEU A 290 24.03 21.15 9.00
N TRP A 291 24.42 20.10 9.71
CA TRP A 291 25.83 19.75 9.87
C TRP A 291 26.47 19.30 8.55
N SER A 292 25.69 18.65 7.68
CA SER A 292 26.13 18.29 6.33
C SER A 292 26.57 19.51 5.51
N LEU A 293 26.03 20.72 5.75
CA LEU A 293 26.52 21.95 5.10
C LEU A 293 27.96 22.28 5.49
N THR A 294 28.34 22.03 6.75
CA THR A 294 29.73 22.17 7.19
C THR A 294 30.59 21.07 6.59
N LEU A 295 30.18 19.81 6.72
CA LEU A 295 30.96 18.64 6.29
C LEU A 295 31.20 18.59 4.76
N TYR A 296 30.20 18.98 3.96
CA TYR A 296 30.24 18.85 2.50
C TYR A 296 30.46 20.16 1.73
N ARG A 297 30.15 21.32 2.32
CA ARG A 297 30.22 22.62 1.64
C ARG A 297 31.08 23.64 2.38
N ASN A 298 31.76 23.21 3.46
CA ASN A 298 32.67 24.02 4.26
C ASN A 298 32.01 25.31 4.80
N VAL A 299 30.72 25.21 5.15
CA VAL A 299 29.96 26.31 5.75
C VAL A 299 30.05 26.20 7.28
N GLY A 300 31.07 26.83 7.87
CA GLY A 300 31.29 26.79 9.33
C GLY A 300 30.14 27.41 10.12
N ALA A 301 29.43 28.39 9.55
CA ALA A 301 28.27 29.02 10.18
C ALA A 301 27.13 28.03 10.51
N ALA A 302 27.03 26.90 9.81
CA ALA A 302 25.99 25.91 10.07
C ALA A 302 26.16 25.20 11.43
N GLU A 303 27.37 25.15 11.98
CA GLU A 303 27.60 24.64 13.35
C GLU A 303 26.95 25.54 14.40
N TRP A 304 26.96 26.87 14.20
CA TRP A 304 26.25 27.81 15.07
C TRP A 304 24.74 27.62 14.99
N LEU A 305 24.21 27.34 13.79
CA LEU A 305 22.80 26.99 13.62
C LEU A 305 22.43 25.70 14.38
N VAL A 306 23.27 24.66 14.32
CA VAL A 306 23.06 23.41 15.09
C VAL A 306 22.98 23.69 16.59
N GLN A 307 23.97 24.42 17.13
CA GLN A 307 24.02 24.77 18.56
C GLN A 307 22.80 25.59 18.98
N ALA A 308 22.45 26.60 18.19
CA ALA A 308 21.31 27.47 18.46
C ALA A 308 19.97 26.75 18.32
N PHE A 309 19.85 25.82 17.37
CA PHE A 309 18.67 24.98 17.18
C PHE A 309 18.45 24.03 18.36
N ALA A 310 19.49 23.33 18.81
CA ALA A 310 19.44 22.49 20.00
C ALA A 310 19.03 23.30 21.24
N SER A 311 19.68 24.46 21.46
CA SER A 311 19.35 25.39 22.54
C SER A 311 17.90 25.91 22.44
N GLY A 312 17.45 26.26 21.22
CA GLY A 312 16.09 26.68 20.93
C GLY A 312 15.05 25.63 21.27
N TYR A 313 15.33 24.36 20.98
CA TYR A 313 14.49 23.22 21.34
C TYR A 313 14.47 22.95 22.85
N GLY A 314 15.54 23.32 23.56
CA GLY A 314 15.59 23.38 25.03
C GLY A 314 16.15 22.12 25.70
N SER A 315 16.11 22.07 27.03
CA SER A 315 16.74 21.00 27.81
C SER A 315 16.18 19.63 27.46
N LEU A 316 17.09 18.71 27.18
CA LEU A 316 16.82 17.31 26.88
C LEU A 316 17.34 16.45 28.04
N ASP A 317 16.67 15.34 28.33
CA ASP A 317 17.33 14.30 29.12
C ASP A 317 18.39 13.58 28.28
N ASP A 318 19.35 12.96 28.96
CA ASP A 318 20.48 12.31 28.31
C ASP A 318 20.03 11.21 27.31
N SER A 319 18.93 10.50 27.60
CA SER A 319 18.44 9.44 26.70
C SER A 319 17.88 10.01 25.41
N PHE A 320 17.13 11.11 25.50
CA PHE A 320 16.67 11.85 24.33
C PHE A 320 17.85 12.38 23.49
N ALA A 321 18.87 12.93 24.14
CA ALA A 321 20.06 13.45 23.48
C ALA A 321 20.80 12.33 22.72
N TYR A 322 21.06 11.18 23.35
CA TYR A 322 21.68 10.03 22.68
C TYR A 322 20.84 9.51 21.51
N ARG A 323 19.51 9.38 21.69
CA ARG A 323 18.62 8.91 20.61
C ARG A 323 18.61 9.88 19.41
N THR A 324 18.70 11.18 19.68
CA THR A 324 18.83 12.23 18.65
C THR A 324 20.14 12.09 17.89
N ILE A 325 21.27 11.88 18.60
CA ILE A 325 22.58 11.69 17.99
C ILE A 325 22.62 10.42 17.13
N ILE A 326 22.03 9.32 17.62
CA ILE A 326 21.90 8.08 16.85
C ILE A 326 21.16 8.35 15.55
N HIS A 327 20.02 9.04 15.59
CA HIS A 327 19.27 9.34 14.37
C HIS A 327 20.03 10.27 13.42
N ALA A 328 20.75 11.27 13.95
CA ALA A 328 21.62 12.12 13.15
C ALA A 328 22.70 11.29 12.43
N GLY A 329 23.35 10.34 13.12
CA GLY A 329 24.33 9.46 12.50
C GLY A 329 23.73 8.51 11.46
N VAL A 330 22.52 7.99 11.70
CA VAL A 330 21.79 7.18 10.72
C VAL A 330 21.54 7.98 9.45
N HIS A 331 21.11 9.23 9.58
CA HIS A 331 20.91 10.13 8.45
C HIS A 331 22.22 10.38 7.69
N LEU A 332 23.32 10.67 8.40
CA LEU A 332 24.62 10.88 7.78
C LEU A 332 25.10 9.66 6.97
N ILE A 333 24.82 8.44 7.44
CA ILE A 333 25.17 7.20 6.72
C ILE A 333 24.26 7.00 5.50
N CYS A 334 22.94 6.99 5.71
CA CYS A 334 21.98 6.57 4.68
C CYS A 334 21.78 7.62 3.57
N PHE A 335 22.02 8.90 3.85
CA PHE A 335 21.79 10.01 2.91
C PHE A 335 23.06 10.63 2.32
N ALA A 336 24.26 10.16 2.69
CA ALA A 336 25.53 10.72 2.19
C ALA A 336 25.59 10.85 0.66
N ARG A 337 25.07 9.85 -0.07
CA ARG A 337 25.06 9.84 -1.54
C ARG A 337 24.31 11.01 -2.18
N TYR A 338 23.35 11.61 -1.48
CA TYR A 338 22.54 12.72 -2.00
C TYR A 338 23.22 14.09 -1.84
N TRP A 339 24.33 14.14 -1.10
CA TRP A 339 25.16 15.33 -0.94
C TRP A 339 26.29 15.41 -1.97
N SER A 340 26.57 14.29 -2.65
CA SER A 340 27.50 14.18 -3.78
C SER A 340 26.79 14.58 -5.08
N SER A 341 27.43 15.38 -5.93
CA SER A 341 26.86 15.88 -7.18
C SER A 341 27.85 15.64 -8.31
N GLY A 342 27.85 14.42 -8.87
CA GLY A 342 28.57 14.09 -10.09
C GLY A 342 29.55 12.91 -9.98
N PRO A 343 30.00 12.34 -11.11
CA PRO A 343 30.77 11.10 -11.19
C PRO A 343 32.29 11.28 -10.94
N ASP A 344 32.70 12.26 -10.12
CA ASP A 344 34.12 12.57 -9.90
C ASP A 344 34.72 11.81 -8.70
N SER A 345 35.88 11.17 -8.92
CA SER A 345 36.57 10.29 -7.98
C SER A 345 36.97 10.92 -6.63
N GLY A 346 37.07 12.25 -6.53
CA GLY A 346 37.34 12.95 -5.26
C GLY A 346 36.15 13.05 -4.31
N GLN A 347 34.92 12.83 -4.80
CA GLN A 347 33.68 12.94 -4.01
C GLN A 347 33.35 11.65 -3.24
N ASP A 348 33.92 10.51 -3.66
CA ASP A 348 33.79 9.22 -2.99
C ASP A 348 34.46 9.24 -1.59
N GLU A 349 35.62 9.91 -1.46
CA GLU A 349 36.32 10.02 -0.17
C GLU A 349 35.61 10.91 0.84
N GLN A 350 34.97 12.01 0.39
CA GLN A 350 34.18 12.86 1.27
C GLN A 350 32.90 12.15 1.73
N GLN A 351 32.30 11.33 0.87
CA GLN A 351 31.18 10.47 1.22
C GLN A 351 31.55 9.41 2.25
N LYS A 352 32.67 8.71 2.04
CA LYS A 352 33.22 7.75 3.02
C LYS A 352 33.52 8.42 4.36
N THR A 353 34.05 9.65 4.34
CA THR A 353 34.31 10.44 5.54
C THR A 353 33.01 10.70 6.31
N MET A 354 31.94 11.12 5.65
CA MET A 354 30.65 11.35 6.34
C MET A 354 30.02 10.06 6.88
N ILE A 355 30.14 8.95 6.15
CA ILE A 355 29.70 7.62 6.61
C ILE A 355 30.49 7.23 7.88
N GLY A 356 31.81 7.45 7.89
CA GLY A 356 32.66 7.21 9.06
C GLY A 356 32.29 8.07 10.27
N ILE A 357 32.04 9.37 10.06
CA ILE A 357 31.57 10.27 11.12
C ILE A 357 30.23 9.78 11.69
N GLY A 358 29.28 9.41 10.81
CA GLY A 358 27.98 8.88 11.20
C GLY A 358 28.09 7.62 12.07
N ARG A 359 28.98 6.69 11.69
CA ARG A 359 29.30 5.51 12.50
C ARG A 359 29.83 5.89 13.87
N ASP A 360 30.84 6.75 13.94
CA ASP A 360 31.53 7.08 15.18
C ASP A 360 30.58 7.68 16.21
N ILE A 361 29.72 8.62 15.79
CA ILE A 361 28.74 9.21 16.71
C ILE A 361 27.66 8.22 17.13
N ILE A 362 27.25 7.27 16.27
CA ILE A 362 26.31 6.21 16.65
C ILE A 362 26.96 5.32 17.71
N VAL A 363 28.18 4.83 17.48
CA VAL A 363 28.88 3.93 18.42
C VAL A 363 29.04 4.60 19.79
N LYS A 364 29.40 5.89 19.80
CA LYS A 364 29.57 6.67 21.03
C LYS A 364 28.24 6.98 21.73
N ALA A 365 27.18 7.28 20.98
CA ALA A 365 25.86 7.50 21.56
C ALA A 365 25.23 6.20 22.08
N TRP A 366 25.41 5.08 21.37
CA TRP A 366 24.93 3.75 21.76
C TRP A 366 25.55 3.29 23.07
N SER A 367 26.86 3.49 23.21
CA SER A 367 27.61 3.22 24.46
C SER A 367 27.41 4.28 25.55
N ARG A 368 26.63 5.33 25.29
CA ARG A 368 26.37 6.46 26.20
C ARG A 368 27.66 7.14 26.69
N ASP A 369 28.64 7.27 25.81
CA ASP A 369 29.92 7.92 26.08
C ASP A 369 29.77 9.45 26.11
N ARG A 370 29.34 9.98 27.27
CA ARG A 370 29.14 11.43 27.47
C ARG A 370 30.43 12.23 27.29
N GLU A 371 31.57 11.61 27.60
CA GLU A 371 32.87 12.25 27.55
C GLU A 371 33.27 12.61 26.12
N TYR A 372 33.05 11.67 25.19
CA TYR A 372 33.29 11.90 23.77
C TYR A 372 32.57 13.15 23.25
N PHE A 373 31.36 13.41 23.74
CA PHE A 373 30.55 14.54 23.29
C PHE A 373 30.87 15.89 23.96
N ARG A 374 31.74 15.94 24.98
CA ARG A 374 31.97 17.18 25.76
C ARG A 374 32.43 18.35 24.88
N GLU A 375 33.42 18.11 24.03
CA GLU A 375 33.98 19.11 23.10
C GLU A 375 33.48 18.91 21.66
N HIS A 376 32.52 18.01 21.47
CA HIS A 376 31.92 17.73 20.17
C HIS A 376 30.79 18.71 19.87
N LEU A 377 30.52 19.01 18.59
CA LEU A 377 29.40 19.87 18.17
C LEU A 377 28.07 19.44 18.82
N LEU A 378 27.80 18.13 18.82
CA LEU A 378 26.59 17.51 19.38
C LEU A 378 26.54 17.53 20.91
N GLY A 379 27.61 17.96 21.59
CA GLY A 379 27.63 18.21 23.03
C GLY A 379 26.58 19.20 23.48
N CYS A 380 26.16 20.11 22.59
CA CYS A 380 25.10 21.08 22.84
C CYS A 380 23.75 20.44 23.22
N LEU A 381 23.50 19.18 22.85
CA LEU A 381 22.28 18.44 23.21
C LEU A 381 22.22 18.04 24.70
N PHE A 382 23.35 18.08 25.42
CA PHE A 382 23.43 17.72 26.84
C PHE A 382 23.42 18.92 27.80
N ILE A 383 23.33 20.15 27.26
CA ILE A 383 23.33 21.38 28.05
C ILE A 383 21.92 21.61 28.63
N ARG A 384 21.85 21.81 29.96
CA ARG A 384 20.58 21.97 30.69
C ARG A 384 20.19 23.43 30.98
N GLU A 385 20.96 24.41 30.54
CA GLU A 385 20.67 25.83 30.81
C GLU A 385 19.76 26.46 29.74
N PRO A 386 18.60 27.02 30.12
CA PRO A 386 17.75 27.75 29.19
C PRO A 386 18.25 29.18 28.97
N ARG A 387 18.69 29.54 27.76
CA ARG A 387 18.72 30.95 27.34
C ARG A 387 17.31 31.36 26.94
N ALA A 388 16.61 32.01 27.87
CA ALA A 388 15.24 32.48 27.66
C ALA A 388 15.18 33.57 26.59
N LEU A 389 14.53 33.27 25.46
CA LEU A 389 13.91 34.29 24.60
C LEU A 389 12.51 34.57 25.14
N THR A 390 12.15 35.85 25.28
CA THR A 390 10.81 36.28 25.69
C THR A 390 9.83 35.95 24.57
N VAL A 391 9.12 34.83 24.69
CA VAL A 391 8.08 34.40 23.73
C VAL A 391 6.75 35.02 24.14
N THR A 392 6.16 35.82 23.26
CA THR A 392 4.81 36.38 23.46
C THR A 392 3.80 35.50 22.71
N LEU A 393 2.93 34.81 23.44
CA LEU A 393 1.84 34.02 22.84
C LEU A 393 0.64 34.94 22.54
N TYR A 394 0.31 35.13 21.25
CA TYR A 394 -0.85 35.92 20.81
C TYR A 394 -2.12 35.06 20.77
N LYS A 395 -3.27 35.66 21.13
CA LYS A 395 -4.59 35.04 21.14
C LYS A 395 -5.40 35.59 19.94
N PRO A 396 -5.70 34.78 18.90
CA PRO A 396 -6.34 35.28 17.69
C PRO A 396 -7.85 35.52 17.85
N PRO A 397 -8.46 36.38 17.00
CA PRO A 397 -9.91 36.58 16.94
C PRO A 397 -10.63 35.36 16.32
N GLU A 398 -11.90 35.16 16.68
CA GLU A 398 -12.70 34.00 16.28
C GLU A 398 -12.74 33.76 14.75
N PRO A 399 -12.60 32.50 14.30
CA PRO A 399 -12.61 32.19 12.87
C PRO A 399 -14.01 32.28 12.26
N VAL A 400 -14.07 32.88 11.08
CA VAL A 400 -15.24 32.86 10.18
C VAL A 400 -15.48 31.43 9.72
N ARG A 401 -16.71 30.93 9.90
CA ARG A 401 -17.11 29.56 9.55
C ARG A 401 -17.04 29.31 8.04
N PRO A 402 -16.31 28.28 7.57
CA PRO A 402 -16.51 27.75 6.23
C PRO A 402 -17.81 26.94 6.17
N VAL A 403 -18.54 27.08 5.06
CA VAL A 403 -19.75 26.30 4.77
C VAL A 403 -19.35 24.84 4.56
N LEU A 404 -19.64 23.99 5.54
CA LEU A 404 -19.50 22.53 5.47
C LEU A 404 -20.72 21.93 4.73
N ASN A 405 -20.47 21.24 3.62
CA ASN A 405 -21.36 20.19 3.12
C ASN A 405 -20.94 18.86 3.79
N PRO A 406 -21.86 18.06 4.36
CA PRO A 406 -21.50 16.86 5.09
C PRO A 406 -21.43 15.64 4.16
N SER A 407 -20.27 14.97 4.09
CA SER A 407 -20.19 13.49 4.06
C SER A 407 -18.73 13.00 3.99
N SER A 408 -18.23 12.46 5.10
CA SER A 408 -17.36 11.28 5.12
C SER A 408 -17.10 10.88 6.57
N THR A 409 -17.40 9.62 6.89
CA THR A 409 -17.23 8.98 8.20
C THR A 409 -15.99 8.08 8.21
N PRO A 410 -15.25 7.95 9.34
CA PRO A 410 -13.99 7.19 9.44
C PRO A 410 -14.18 5.65 9.57
N PRO A 411 -13.09 4.83 9.54
CA PRO A 411 -13.10 3.35 9.47
C PRO A 411 -13.17 2.59 10.82
N PRO A 412 -13.37 1.24 10.82
CA PRO A 412 -13.87 0.44 11.94
C PRO A 412 -12.83 -0.22 12.85
N THR A 413 -12.71 0.30 14.09
CA THR A 413 -12.21 -0.39 15.30
C THR A 413 -13.38 -0.93 16.15
N PRO A 414 -13.14 -1.89 17.07
CA PRO A 414 -14.16 -2.41 18.00
C PRO A 414 -14.76 -1.28 18.84
N MET A 415 -16.09 -1.31 19.02
CA MET A 415 -16.81 -0.23 19.69
C MET A 415 -16.37 -0.10 21.16
N PRO A 416 -16.02 1.11 21.64
CA PRO A 416 -15.89 1.36 23.07
C PRO A 416 -17.24 1.13 23.76
N ALA A 417 -17.22 0.71 25.03
CA ALA A 417 -18.41 0.33 25.80
C ALA A 417 -19.53 1.40 25.84
N SER A 418 -19.21 2.67 25.54
CA SER A 418 -20.17 3.79 25.45
C SER A 418 -21.03 3.80 24.18
N ASP A 419 -20.69 3.00 23.17
CA ASP A 419 -21.28 3.09 21.83
C ASP A 419 -22.31 1.97 21.56
N MET A 420 -22.40 0.96 22.44
CA MET A 420 -23.36 -0.16 22.39
C MET A 420 -24.85 0.27 22.42
N ASN A 421 -25.13 1.54 22.74
CA ASN A 421 -26.47 2.11 22.82
C ASN A 421 -26.93 2.87 21.55
N ARG A 422 -26.15 2.90 20.47
CA ARG A 422 -26.62 3.52 19.21
C ARG A 422 -27.66 2.62 18.52
N PRO A 423 -28.79 3.16 18.05
CA PRO A 423 -29.79 2.38 17.32
C PRO A 423 -29.25 1.93 15.98
N CYS A 424 -29.68 0.76 15.52
CA CYS A 424 -29.34 0.23 14.20
C CYS A 424 -29.74 1.25 13.10
N LYS A 425 -28.79 1.66 12.25
CA LYS A 425 -29.06 2.66 11.21
C LYS A 425 -30.11 2.18 10.20
N ARG A 426 -30.18 0.86 9.97
CA ARG A 426 -31.06 0.21 8.98
C ARG A 426 -32.52 0.07 9.45
N CYS A 427 -32.75 -0.55 10.60
CA CYS A 427 -34.11 -0.81 11.11
C CYS A 427 -34.55 0.12 12.26
N LYS A 428 -33.66 0.99 12.75
CA LYS A 428 -33.88 1.91 13.88
C LYS A 428 -34.14 1.24 15.24
N ALA A 429 -34.05 -0.09 15.33
CA ALA A 429 -34.13 -0.80 16.61
C ALA A 429 -32.93 -0.49 17.52
N GLU A 430 -33.13 -0.57 18.83
CA GLU A 430 -32.05 -0.50 19.82
C GLU A 430 -31.07 -1.66 19.64
N GLY A 431 -29.79 -1.46 19.98
CA GLY A 431 -28.76 -2.51 19.90
C GLY A 431 -28.01 -2.62 18.56
N GLY A 432 -27.54 -1.49 18.02
CA GLY A 432 -26.59 -1.45 16.88
C GLY A 432 -25.17 -1.87 17.27
N ALA A 433 -25.01 -3.11 17.76
CA ALA A 433 -23.78 -3.62 18.36
C ALA A 433 -22.65 -3.94 17.35
N PHE A 434 -22.95 -4.01 16.05
CA PHE A 434 -21.99 -4.36 15.01
C PHE A 434 -21.75 -3.18 14.08
N ARG A 435 -20.55 -3.10 13.52
CA ARG A 435 -20.18 -2.07 12.55
C ARG A 435 -20.17 -2.65 11.14
N LEU A 436 -21.05 -2.12 10.27
CA LEU A 436 -21.13 -2.51 8.87
C LEU A 436 -20.89 -1.26 8.01
N ARG A 437 -19.75 -1.18 7.30
CA ARG A 437 -19.39 -0.03 6.45
C ARG A 437 -19.52 1.32 7.17
N ALA A 438 -18.97 1.39 8.37
CA ALA A 438 -19.04 2.51 9.30
C ALA A 438 -20.40 2.77 9.98
N ASP A 439 -21.44 2.00 9.67
CA ASP A 439 -22.77 2.18 10.24
C ASP A 439 -23.06 1.20 11.39
N PRO A 440 -23.58 1.69 12.55
CA PRO A 440 -24.04 0.82 13.62
C PRO A 440 -25.24 -0.01 13.14
N THR A 441 -25.14 -1.33 13.28
CA THR A 441 -26.04 -2.30 12.67
C THR A 441 -26.34 -3.41 13.68
N CYS A 442 -27.61 -3.77 13.85
CA CYS A 442 -27.98 -4.92 14.68
C CYS A 442 -27.67 -6.23 13.96
N ARG A 443 -27.64 -7.34 14.73
CA ARG A 443 -27.35 -8.69 14.22
C ARG A 443 -28.16 -9.04 12.98
N ASP A 444 -29.48 -8.88 13.03
CA ASP A 444 -30.36 -9.34 11.96
C ASP A 444 -30.19 -8.52 10.68
N CYS A 445 -30.01 -7.20 10.79
CA CYS A 445 -29.72 -6.35 9.64
C CYS A 445 -28.34 -6.65 9.02
N TYR A 446 -27.37 -7.10 9.80
CA TYR A 446 -26.06 -7.52 9.32
C TYR A 446 -26.16 -8.82 8.51
N ILE A 447 -26.83 -9.83 9.08
CA ILE A 447 -27.08 -11.13 8.41
C ILE A 447 -27.86 -10.91 7.11
N GLN A 448 -28.94 -10.12 7.17
CA GLN A 448 -29.74 -9.76 6.00
C GLN A 448 -28.93 -9.02 4.94
N PHE A 449 -27.98 -8.18 5.33
CA PHE A 449 -27.13 -7.47 4.38
C PHE A 449 -26.29 -8.43 3.53
N VAL A 450 -25.60 -9.38 4.18
CA VAL A 450 -24.76 -10.37 3.49
C VAL A 450 -25.61 -11.25 2.58
N ALA A 451 -26.73 -11.78 3.09
CA ALA A 451 -27.66 -12.59 2.31
C ALA A 451 -28.26 -11.81 1.11
N TYR A 452 -28.65 -10.55 1.31
CA TYR A 452 -29.18 -9.69 0.25
C TYR A 452 -28.18 -9.48 -0.88
N LYS A 453 -26.90 -9.24 -0.55
CA LYS A 453 -25.83 -9.05 -1.55
C LYS A 453 -25.66 -10.27 -2.43
N LEU A 454 -25.60 -11.46 -1.82
CA LEU A 454 -25.55 -12.73 -2.55
C LEU A 454 -26.79 -12.94 -3.43
N ASN A 455 -27.99 -12.75 -2.87
CA ASN A 455 -29.25 -12.97 -3.59
C ASN A 455 -29.39 -12.06 -4.81
N ARG A 456 -28.94 -10.81 -4.70
CA ARG A 456 -28.90 -9.89 -5.85
C ARG A 456 -28.00 -10.41 -6.96
N ARG A 457 -26.83 -11.01 -6.64
CA ARG A 457 -25.94 -11.62 -7.64
C ARG A 457 -26.53 -12.88 -8.24
N LEU A 458 -27.13 -13.77 -7.43
CA LEU A 458 -27.81 -14.96 -7.94
C LEU A 458 -28.99 -14.60 -8.85
N GLY A 459 -29.71 -13.52 -8.55
CA GLY A 459 -30.77 -12.99 -9.41
C GLY A 459 -30.25 -12.53 -10.79
N ALA A 460 -29.09 -11.86 -10.82
CA ALA A 460 -28.42 -11.50 -12.07
C ALA A 460 -27.96 -12.73 -12.85
N LEU A 461 -27.27 -13.67 -12.19
CA LEU A 461 -26.88 -14.95 -12.78
C LEU A 461 -28.07 -15.70 -13.38
N HIS A 462 -29.18 -15.77 -12.65
CA HIS A 462 -30.38 -16.44 -13.15
C HIS A 462 -30.92 -15.76 -14.40
N LYS A 463 -30.88 -14.43 -14.47
CA LYS A 463 -31.29 -13.68 -15.66
C LYS A 463 -30.38 -13.99 -16.85
N ASP A 464 -29.08 -14.09 -16.63
CA ASP A 464 -28.07 -14.30 -17.67
C ASP A 464 -28.06 -15.75 -18.19
N THR A 465 -28.37 -16.72 -17.34
CA THR A 465 -28.39 -18.16 -17.68
C THR A 465 -29.74 -18.66 -18.17
N ARG A 466 -30.81 -17.87 -18.03
CA ARG A 466 -32.15 -18.24 -18.47
C ARG A 466 -32.27 -18.18 -20.00
N SER A 467 -32.12 -19.34 -20.64
CA SER A 467 -32.29 -19.50 -22.09
C SER A 467 -33.74 -19.65 -22.55
N SER A 468 -34.69 -20.00 -21.65
CA SER A 468 -36.09 -20.27 -21.99
C SER A 468 -37.08 -19.74 -20.94
N LYS A 469 -38.33 -19.56 -21.38
CA LYS A 469 -39.45 -19.27 -20.47
C LYS A 469 -39.89 -20.50 -19.66
N ALA A 470 -39.50 -21.71 -20.07
CA ALA A 470 -39.79 -22.95 -19.37
C ALA A 470 -39.17 -22.98 -17.95
N LEU A 471 -39.87 -23.62 -17.02
CA LEU A 471 -39.40 -23.81 -15.65
C LEU A 471 -38.34 -24.91 -15.66
N THR A 472 -37.07 -24.54 -15.50
CA THR A 472 -35.96 -25.48 -15.37
C THR A 472 -35.40 -25.45 -13.95
N THR A 473 -34.86 -26.59 -13.51
CA THR A 473 -34.11 -26.70 -12.26
C THR A 473 -32.88 -25.81 -12.33
N ARG A 474 -32.68 -25.00 -11.28
CA ARG A 474 -31.52 -24.12 -11.14
C ARG A 474 -30.45 -24.88 -10.36
N ARG A 475 -29.57 -25.57 -11.08
CA ARG A 475 -28.46 -26.31 -10.49
C ARG A 475 -27.16 -25.55 -10.68
N TYR A 476 -26.54 -25.14 -9.58
CA TYR A 476 -25.28 -24.39 -9.60
C TYR A 476 -24.22 -25.13 -8.78
N LEU A 477 -22.99 -25.20 -9.28
CA LEU A 477 -21.87 -25.76 -8.53
C LEU A 477 -21.13 -24.65 -7.79
N ALA A 478 -20.79 -24.85 -6.52
CA ALA A 478 -19.93 -23.96 -5.74
C ALA A 478 -18.70 -24.69 -5.22
N GLY A 479 -17.52 -24.07 -5.35
CA GLY A 479 -16.29 -24.59 -4.75
C GLY A 479 -16.20 -24.27 -3.26
N LEU A 480 -15.86 -25.28 -2.44
CA LEU A 480 -15.65 -25.17 -0.99
C LEU A 480 -14.17 -25.37 -0.67
N SER A 481 -13.54 -24.35 -0.09
CA SER A 481 -12.15 -24.39 0.37
C SER A 481 -12.01 -24.45 1.89
N PHE A 482 -13.14 -24.56 2.62
CA PHE A 482 -13.27 -24.40 4.08
C PHE A 482 -12.88 -23.03 4.65
N GLY A 483 -12.30 -22.12 3.85
CA GLY A 483 -12.09 -20.73 4.26
C GLY A 483 -13.40 -19.98 4.50
N SER A 484 -13.30 -18.82 5.16
CA SER A 484 -14.46 -18.02 5.59
C SER A 484 -15.46 -17.74 4.46
N SER A 485 -14.95 -17.30 3.31
CA SER A 485 -15.79 -16.88 2.19
C SER A 485 -16.50 -18.05 1.48
N SER A 486 -15.82 -19.17 1.23
CA SER A 486 -16.45 -20.34 0.61
C SER A 486 -17.45 -21.03 1.54
N SER A 487 -17.20 -20.99 2.85
CA SER A 487 -18.12 -21.51 3.88
C SER A 487 -19.40 -20.69 4.01
N VAL A 488 -19.29 -19.36 4.02
CA VAL A 488 -20.47 -18.46 3.99
C VAL A 488 -21.28 -18.68 2.71
N LEU A 489 -20.61 -18.83 1.56
CA LEU A 489 -21.28 -19.14 0.30
C LEU A 489 -22.09 -20.45 0.39
N ALA A 490 -21.48 -21.54 0.87
CA ALA A 490 -22.15 -22.84 1.00
C ALA A 490 -23.39 -22.77 1.90
N GLN A 491 -23.27 -22.09 3.05
CA GLN A 491 -24.36 -21.90 3.99
C GLN A 491 -25.52 -21.09 3.38
N LEU A 492 -25.23 -19.96 2.73
CA LEU A 492 -26.24 -19.12 2.11
C LEU A 492 -26.93 -19.83 0.94
N LEU A 493 -26.21 -20.64 0.16
CA LEU A 493 -26.80 -21.45 -0.91
C LEU A 493 -27.78 -22.49 -0.35
N SER A 494 -27.43 -23.19 0.72
CA SER A 494 -28.34 -24.11 1.41
C SER A 494 -29.58 -23.38 1.95
N GLU A 495 -29.43 -22.18 2.52
CA GLU A 495 -30.59 -21.37 2.93
C GLU A 495 -31.48 -21.00 1.76
N GLN A 496 -30.91 -20.64 0.60
CA GLN A 496 -31.70 -20.35 -0.59
C GLN A 496 -32.44 -21.58 -1.10
N ALA A 497 -31.81 -22.76 -1.08
CA ALA A 497 -32.46 -24.03 -1.44
C ALA A 497 -33.65 -24.33 -0.52
N ARG A 498 -33.46 -24.19 0.79
CA ARG A 498 -34.53 -24.31 1.79
C ARG A 498 -35.70 -23.37 1.50
N HIS A 499 -35.41 -22.09 1.27
CA HIS A 499 -36.44 -21.08 0.97
C HIS A 499 -37.22 -21.38 -0.33
N HIS A 500 -36.57 -21.89 -1.37
CA HIS A 500 -37.27 -22.27 -2.61
C HIS A 500 -38.16 -23.51 -2.42
N SER A 501 -37.68 -24.48 -1.63
CA SER A 501 -38.43 -25.68 -1.29
C SER A 501 -39.68 -25.36 -0.46
N GLU A 502 -39.54 -24.57 0.60
CA GLU A 502 -40.64 -24.20 1.50
C GLU A 502 -41.70 -23.33 0.82
N ASN A 503 -41.28 -22.37 -0.02
CA ASN A 503 -42.20 -21.44 -0.68
C ASN A 503 -42.82 -21.97 -1.98
N LYS A 504 -42.62 -23.27 -2.30
CA LYS A 504 -43.09 -23.90 -3.55
C LYS A 504 -42.76 -23.05 -4.79
N ALA A 505 -41.53 -22.54 -4.84
CA ALA A 505 -41.09 -21.73 -5.97
C ALA A 505 -41.22 -22.52 -7.28
N SER A 506 -41.59 -21.84 -8.37
CA SER A 506 -41.89 -22.50 -9.64
C SER A 506 -40.69 -23.25 -10.27
N SER A 507 -39.46 -23.00 -9.81
CA SER A 507 -38.25 -23.70 -10.23
C SER A 507 -37.46 -24.19 -9.01
N PRO A 508 -37.12 -25.49 -8.91
CA PRO A 508 -36.24 -26.01 -7.88
C PRO A 508 -34.85 -25.34 -7.92
N PHE A 509 -34.25 -25.13 -6.76
CA PHE A 509 -32.89 -24.60 -6.60
C PHE A 509 -32.02 -25.65 -5.92
N GLU A 510 -31.03 -26.16 -6.65
CA GLU A 510 -30.20 -27.31 -6.27
C GLU A 510 -28.72 -26.90 -6.26
N PRO A 511 -28.21 -26.36 -5.14
CA PRO A 511 -26.79 -26.08 -5.01
C PRO A 511 -25.99 -27.37 -4.79
N VAL A 512 -24.95 -27.56 -5.61
CA VAL A 512 -23.95 -28.62 -5.46
C VAL A 512 -22.67 -27.96 -4.95
N VAL A 513 -22.17 -28.38 -3.79
CA VAL A 513 -20.99 -27.81 -3.14
C VAL A 513 -19.88 -28.86 -3.17
N ILE A 514 -18.76 -28.55 -3.83
CA ILE A 514 -17.65 -29.48 -3.98
C ILE A 514 -16.40 -28.96 -3.29
N HIS A 515 -15.80 -29.79 -2.44
CA HIS A 515 -14.44 -29.61 -1.96
C HIS A 515 -13.48 -30.43 -2.82
N ILE A 516 -12.37 -29.82 -3.24
CA ILE A 516 -11.26 -30.54 -3.88
C ILE A 516 -10.23 -30.85 -2.80
N ASP A 517 -10.07 -32.13 -2.46
CA ASP A 517 -9.08 -32.58 -1.50
C ASP A 517 -7.70 -32.57 -2.18
N THR A 518 -6.86 -31.63 -1.76
CA THR A 518 -5.52 -31.42 -2.31
C THR A 518 -4.47 -32.34 -1.68
N ASP A 519 -4.84 -33.14 -0.68
CA ASP A 519 -3.93 -34.12 -0.10
C ASP A 519 -3.68 -35.24 -1.11
N LEU A 520 -2.40 -35.42 -1.47
CA LEU A 520 -1.94 -36.48 -2.37
C LEU A 520 -1.34 -37.65 -1.60
N SER A 521 -1.42 -37.68 -0.26
CA SER A 521 -0.95 -38.80 0.55
C SER A 521 -1.82 -40.05 0.33
N GLN A 522 -1.20 -41.23 0.38
CA GLN A 522 -1.93 -42.50 0.31
C GLN A 522 -2.34 -42.87 1.74
N SER A 523 -3.60 -42.61 2.10
CA SER A 523 -4.20 -43.16 3.31
C SER A 523 -5.53 -43.84 2.97
N GLU A 524 -5.78 -45.01 3.58
CA GLU A 524 -7.02 -45.77 3.44
C GLU A 524 -8.12 -45.30 4.42
N ASP A 525 -7.76 -44.43 5.38
CA ASP A 525 -8.67 -43.85 6.35
C ASP A 525 -9.48 -42.68 5.77
N GLU A 526 -10.61 -42.37 6.41
CA GLU A 526 -11.42 -41.20 6.07
C GLU A 526 -10.59 -39.91 6.24
N SER A 527 -10.37 -39.17 5.13
CA SER A 527 -9.52 -37.97 5.11
C SER A 527 -10.07 -36.89 6.06
N PRO A 528 -9.20 -36.04 6.65
CA PRO A 528 -9.65 -34.92 7.48
C PRO A 528 -10.65 -34.01 6.75
N ALA A 529 -10.46 -33.82 5.44
CA ALA A 529 -11.37 -33.06 4.59
C ALA A 529 -12.75 -33.72 4.48
N GLN A 530 -12.80 -35.05 4.34
CA GLN A 530 -14.07 -35.79 4.29
C GLN A 530 -14.85 -35.69 5.62
N LYS A 531 -14.16 -35.78 6.76
CA LYS A 531 -14.76 -35.60 8.09
C LYS A 531 -15.36 -34.21 8.24
N LEU A 532 -14.60 -33.18 7.89
CA LEU A 532 -15.07 -31.80 7.95
C LEU A 532 -16.25 -31.58 6.98
N LEU A 533 -16.18 -32.10 5.76
CA LEU A 533 -17.28 -32.02 4.80
C LEU A 533 -18.56 -32.68 5.32
N ASN A 534 -18.45 -33.78 6.07
CA ASN A 534 -19.61 -34.39 6.71
C ASN A 534 -20.27 -33.42 7.72
N GLU A 535 -19.51 -32.64 8.48
CA GLU A 535 -20.07 -31.61 9.38
C GLU A 535 -20.86 -30.55 8.61
N TYR A 536 -20.35 -30.09 7.47
CA TYR A 536 -21.07 -29.18 6.57
C TYR A 536 -22.37 -29.80 6.05
N ARG A 537 -22.33 -31.08 5.64
CA ARG A 537 -23.51 -31.81 5.17
C ARG A 537 -24.60 -31.91 6.25
N HIS A 538 -24.22 -32.14 7.50
CA HIS A 538 -25.15 -32.16 8.63
C HIS A 538 -25.69 -30.78 8.96
N ALA A 539 -24.85 -29.74 8.92
CA ALA A 539 -25.26 -28.37 9.22
C ALA A 539 -26.19 -27.76 8.14
N PHE A 540 -26.02 -28.18 6.88
CA PHE A 540 -26.65 -27.56 5.71
C PHE A 540 -27.35 -28.59 4.80
N PRO A 541 -28.43 -29.23 5.25
CA PRO A 541 -29.01 -30.41 4.59
C PRO A 541 -29.71 -30.13 3.25
N HIS A 542 -29.89 -28.85 2.87
CA HIS A 542 -30.55 -28.46 1.63
C HIS A 542 -29.59 -28.23 0.46
N ALA A 543 -28.28 -28.42 0.68
CA ALA A 543 -27.27 -28.45 -0.36
C ALA A 543 -26.63 -29.84 -0.46
N THR A 544 -26.21 -30.22 -1.67
CA THR A 544 -25.43 -31.45 -1.87
C THR A 544 -23.96 -31.14 -1.63
N PHE A 545 -23.25 -31.99 -0.88
CA PHE A 545 -21.83 -31.84 -0.60
C PHE A 545 -21.06 -33.07 -1.08
N ASP A 546 -20.01 -32.86 -1.88
CA ASP A 546 -19.12 -33.91 -2.39
C ASP A 546 -17.64 -33.54 -2.19
N CYS A 547 -16.82 -34.55 -1.89
CA CYS A 547 -15.37 -34.44 -1.79
C CYS A 547 -14.76 -35.12 -3.01
N VAL A 548 -13.91 -34.40 -3.75
CA VAL A 548 -13.27 -34.92 -4.97
C VAL A 548 -11.76 -34.86 -4.77
N PRO A 549 -11.02 -35.98 -4.89
CA PRO A 549 -9.58 -35.94 -4.75
C PRO A 549 -8.93 -35.22 -5.93
N LEU A 550 -7.89 -34.43 -5.69
CA LEU A 550 -7.20 -33.66 -6.73
C LEU A 550 -6.70 -34.53 -7.89
N LYS A 551 -6.35 -35.79 -7.62
CA LYS A 551 -5.90 -36.77 -8.63
C LYS A 551 -6.88 -36.96 -9.80
N ASP A 552 -8.18 -36.72 -9.59
CA ASP A 552 -9.19 -36.78 -10.64
C ASP A 552 -8.94 -35.76 -11.75
N VAL A 553 -8.17 -34.69 -11.48
CA VAL A 553 -7.80 -33.69 -12.49
C VAL A 553 -7.09 -34.31 -13.69
N MET A 554 -6.37 -35.42 -13.53
CA MET A 554 -5.69 -36.13 -14.61
C MET A 554 -6.63 -36.62 -15.73
N SER A 555 -7.94 -36.72 -15.46
CA SER A 555 -8.97 -37.07 -16.44
C SER A 555 -9.60 -35.85 -17.14
N VAL A 556 -9.25 -34.64 -16.70
CA VAL A 556 -9.84 -33.39 -17.20
C VAL A 556 -9.32 -33.08 -18.59
N LYS A 557 -10.26 -32.85 -19.51
CA LYS A 557 -9.97 -32.58 -20.93
C LYS A 557 -9.74 -31.11 -21.22
N SER A 558 -9.95 -30.21 -20.27
CA SER A 558 -9.74 -28.77 -20.48
C SER A 558 -8.30 -28.32 -20.29
N ILE A 559 -7.37 -29.26 -20.08
CA ILE A 559 -5.93 -29.05 -19.98
C ILE A 559 -5.27 -29.80 -21.14
N ASP A 560 -4.39 -29.11 -21.84
CA ASP A 560 -3.41 -29.72 -22.73
C ASP A 560 -2.22 -30.21 -21.90
N TRP A 561 -2.28 -31.47 -21.50
CA TRP A 561 -1.27 -32.11 -20.65
C TRP A 561 0.12 -32.16 -21.30
N SER A 562 0.26 -31.97 -22.62
CA SER A 562 1.58 -31.86 -23.26
C SER A 562 2.33 -30.58 -22.87
N THR A 563 1.62 -29.58 -22.35
CA THR A 563 2.20 -28.29 -21.96
C THR A 563 2.79 -28.28 -20.55
N LEU A 564 2.55 -29.33 -19.77
CA LEU A 564 3.02 -29.46 -18.39
C LEU A 564 4.25 -30.39 -18.34
N PRO A 565 5.18 -30.20 -17.37
CA PRO A 565 6.40 -30.97 -17.25
C PRO A 565 6.11 -32.37 -16.67
N LEU A 566 5.50 -33.21 -17.51
CA LEU A 566 5.18 -34.62 -17.21
C LEU A 566 5.84 -35.51 -18.26
N ASP A 567 6.47 -36.58 -17.80
CA ASP A 567 7.07 -37.57 -18.71
C ASP A 567 5.99 -38.37 -19.44
N ALA A 568 6.12 -38.49 -20.77
CA ALA A 568 5.15 -39.22 -21.60
C ALA A 568 5.16 -40.74 -21.30
N ASP A 569 6.27 -41.27 -20.76
CA ASP A 569 6.48 -42.68 -20.47
C ASP A 569 5.86 -43.14 -19.14
N THR A 570 5.34 -42.22 -18.32
CA THR A 570 4.73 -42.52 -17.00
C THR A 570 3.20 -42.58 -17.02
N LYS A 571 2.57 -42.74 -18.19
CA LYS A 571 1.09 -42.79 -18.34
C LYS A 571 0.42 -43.88 -17.46
N ASP A 572 1.14 -44.97 -17.15
CA ASP A 572 0.66 -46.10 -16.34
C ASP A 572 0.88 -45.94 -14.82
N GLU A 573 1.49 -44.84 -14.36
CA GLU A 573 1.71 -44.59 -12.94
C GLU A 573 0.44 -44.11 -12.20
N ASP A 574 0.40 -44.30 -10.87
CA ASP A 574 -0.65 -43.79 -9.99
C ASP A 574 -0.89 -42.28 -10.21
N PRO A 575 -2.12 -41.82 -10.51
CA PRO A 575 -2.41 -40.41 -10.78
C PRO A 575 -1.94 -39.45 -9.68
N SER A 576 -1.96 -39.88 -8.41
CA SER A 576 -1.43 -39.08 -7.31
C SER A 576 0.10 -38.95 -7.36
N ALA A 577 0.81 -40.00 -7.77
CA ALA A 577 2.26 -39.94 -7.96
C ALA A 577 2.66 -38.99 -9.09
N ARG A 578 1.94 -39.05 -10.22
CA ARG A 578 2.17 -38.14 -11.36
C ARG A 578 1.96 -36.67 -10.99
N LEU A 579 0.95 -36.36 -10.16
CA LEU A 579 0.75 -35.00 -9.65
C LEU A 579 1.88 -34.56 -8.71
N ARG A 580 2.42 -35.45 -7.87
CA ARG A 580 3.57 -35.12 -7.01
C ARG A 580 4.80 -34.78 -7.85
N GLN A 581 5.10 -35.60 -8.86
CA GLN A 581 6.19 -35.34 -9.81
C GLN A 581 6.01 -33.98 -10.51
N LEU A 582 4.79 -33.68 -10.99
CA LEU A 582 4.46 -32.38 -11.58
C LEU A 582 4.80 -31.23 -10.61
N PHE A 583 4.35 -31.28 -9.36
CA PHE A 583 4.62 -30.22 -8.40
C PHE A 583 6.09 -30.12 -8.00
N GLU A 584 6.81 -31.24 -7.92
CA GLU A 584 8.25 -31.28 -7.65
C GLU A 584 9.06 -30.63 -8.78
N ALA A 585 8.64 -30.82 -10.04
CA ALA A 585 9.28 -30.24 -11.22
C ALA A 585 9.12 -28.71 -11.33
N LEU A 586 8.14 -28.11 -10.64
CA LEU A 586 7.92 -26.66 -10.69
C LEU A 586 8.98 -25.89 -9.88
N PRO A 587 9.49 -24.75 -10.40
CA PRO A 587 10.72 -24.12 -9.90
C PRO A 587 10.55 -23.40 -8.56
N THR A 588 9.35 -22.89 -8.24
CA THR A 588 9.12 -22.04 -7.05
C THR A 588 7.84 -22.39 -6.31
N LEU A 589 7.73 -21.93 -5.05
CA LEU A 589 6.50 -22.05 -4.27
C LEU A 589 5.32 -21.29 -4.93
N THR A 590 5.59 -20.13 -5.52
CA THR A 590 4.63 -19.37 -6.33
C THR A 590 4.12 -20.20 -7.49
N SER A 591 5.03 -20.83 -8.27
CA SER A 591 4.66 -21.72 -9.37
C SER A 591 3.74 -22.85 -8.92
N ARG A 592 4.08 -23.52 -7.82
CA ARG A 592 3.27 -24.63 -7.27
C ARG A 592 1.88 -24.17 -6.84
N THR A 593 1.80 -23.02 -6.16
CA THR A 593 0.54 -22.44 -5.70
C THR A 593 -0.35 -22.01 -6.85
N ASP A 594 0.23 -21.36 -7.87
CA ASP A 594 -0.50 -20.93 -9.06
C ASP A 594 -1.03 -22.13 -9.85
N VAL A 595 -0.17 -23.11 -10.18
CA VAL A 595 -0.56 -24.32 -10.92
C VAL A 595 -1.63 -25.10 -10.17
N LEU A 596 -1.49 -25.30 -8.84
CA LEU A 596 -2.50 -25.99 -8.03
C LEU A 596 -3.87 -25.31 -8.14
N ARG A 597 -3.91 -23.98 -8.05
CA ARG A 597 -5.15 -23.20 -8.16
C ARG A 597 -5.79 -23.35 -9.55
N GLN A 598 -5.00 -23.40 -10.62
CA GLN A 598 -5.52 -23.66 -11.96
C GLN A 598 -6.10 -25.08 -12.07
N LEU A 599 -5.39 -26.10 -11.58
CA LEU A 599 -5.88 -27.49 -11.57
C LEU A 599 -7.22 -27.63 -10.82
N ILE A 600 -7.35 -26.99 -9.66
CA ILE A 600 -8.61 -26.93 -8.89
C ILE A 600 -9.73 -26.31 -9.73
N ARG A 601 -9.46 -25.18 -10.41
CA ARG A 601 -10.46 -24.51 -11.27
C ARG A 601 -10.91 -25.41 -12.42
N HIS A 602 -9.98 -26.08 -13.11
CA HIS A 602 -10.27 -27.01 -14.18
C HIS A 602 -11.13 -28.19 -13.71
N LEU A 603 -10.81 -28.76 -12.54
CA LEU A 603 -11.56 -29.86 -11.95
C LEU A 603 -12.98 -29.42 -11.51
N LEU A 604 -13.12 -28.24 -10.89
CA LEU A 604 -14.43 -27.69 -10.55
C LEU A 604 -15.31 -27.43 -11.79
N LEU A 605 -14.72 -26.95 -12.88
CA LEU A 605 -15.42 -26.79 -14.16
C LEU A 605 -15.87 -28.12 -14.75
N GLN A 606 -15.01 -29.14 -14.74
CA GLN A 606 -15.37 -30.49 -15.18
C GLN A 606 -16.54 -31.04 -14.36
N LYS A 607 -16.46 -30.97 -13.02
CA LYS A 607 -17.54 -31.45 -12.15
C LYS A 607 -18.82 -30.64 -12.31
N ALA A 608 -18.74 -29.34 -12.63
CA ALA A 608 -19.93 -28.55 -12.91
C ALA A 608 -20.66 -29.08 -14.17
N GLN A 609 -19.91 -29.53 -15.17
CA GLN A 609 -20.48 -30.16 -16.37
C GLN A 609 -21.03 -31.56 -16.06
N ASP A 610 -20.28 -32.38 -15.32
CA ASP A 610 -20.69 -33.75 -14.96
C ASP A 610 -22.01 -33.77 -14.17
N HIS A 611 -22.23 -32.78 -13.29
CA HIS A 611 -23.48 -32.63 -12.53
C HIS A 611 -24.59 -31.89 -13.31
N ALA A 612 -24.36 -31.53 -14.58
CA ALA A 612 -25.25 -30.72 -15.41
C ALA A 612 -25.65 -29.38 -14.76
N CYS A 613 -24.70 -28.74 -14.07
CA CYS A 613 -24.87 -27.42 -13.49
C CYS A 613 -24.83 -26.35 -14.58
N SER A 614 -25.67 -25.31 -14.44
CA SER A 614 -25.74 -24.21 -15.40
C SER A 614 -24.75 -23.08 -15.10
N ALA A 615 -24.05 -23.12 -13.97
CA ALA A 615 -23.00 -22.16 -13.62
C ALA A 615 -22.04 -22.70 -12.56
N LEU A 616 -20.81 -22.18 -12.56
CA LEU A 616 -19.82 -22.34 -11.50
C LEU A 616 -19.77 -21.07 -10.63
N LEU A 617 -19.87 -21.25 -9.32
CA LEU A 617 -19.81 -20.21 -8.31
C LEU A 617 -18.50 -20.33 -7.53
N LEU A 618 -17.72 -19.27 -7.50
CA LEU A 618 -16.49 -19.20 -6.73
C LEU A 618 -16.67 -18.23 -5.55
N GLY A 619 -16.39 -18.72 -4.35
CA GLY A 619 -16.59 -17.98 -3.10
C GLY A 619 -15.55 -16.88 -2.84
N HIS A 620 -15.18 -16.06 -3.82
CA HIS A 620 -14.26 -14.94 -3.58
C HIS A 620 -15.01 -13.73 -3.01
N SER A 621 -14.51 -13.19 -1.89
CA SER A 621 -14.91 -11.90 -1.34
C SER A 621 -14.34 -10.74 -2.18
N THR A 622 -14.71 -9.50 -1.90
CA THR A 622 -14.07 -8.31 -2.50
C THR A 622 -12.56 -8.32 -2.25
N THR A 623 -12.14 -8.67 -1.04
CA THR A 623 -10.73 -8.81 -0.62
C THR A 623 -10.02 -9.89 -1.43
N ALA A 624 -10.64 -11.07 -1.55
CA ALA A 624 -10.05 -12.19 -2.28
C ALA A 624 -9.94 -11.89 -3.78
N LEU A 625 -10.90 -11.18 -4.38
CA LEU A 625 -10.82 -10.74 -5.77
C LEU A 625 -9.73 -9.68 -6.00
N ALA A 626 -9.52 -8.77 -5.03
CA ALA A 626 -8.45 -7.78 -5.10
C ALA A 626 -7.07 -8.47 -5.03
N ALA A 627 -6.89 -9.41 -4.10
CA ALA A 627 -5.69 -10.23 -4.00
C ALA A 627 -5.44 -11.02 -5.28
N LEU A 628 -6.45 -11.75 -5.74
CA LEU A 628 -6.40 -12.51 -6.99
C LEU A 628 -5.98 -11.63 -8.17
N THR A 629 -6.57 -10.43 -8.31
CA THR A 629 -6.20 -9.48 -9.36
C THR A 629 -4.71 -9.22 -9.40
N LEU A 630 -4.10 -8.85 -8.26
CA LEU A 630 -2.69 -8.48 -8.24
C LEU A 630 -1.79 -9.72 -8.37
N SER A 631 -2.21 -10.88 -7.88
CA SER A 631 -1.51 -12.15 -8.13
C SER A 631 -1.48 -12.49 -9.61
N GLU A 632 -2.61 -12.39 -10.33
CA GLU A 632 -2.66 -12.60 -11.78
C GLU A 632 -1.72 -11.65 -12.53
N VAL A 633 -1.73 -10.37 -12.18
CA VAL A 633 -0.86 -9.37 -12.82
C VAL A 633 0.61 -9.69 -12.54
N ALA A 634 0.97 -10.01 -11.30
CA ALA A 634 2.34 -10.35 -10.90
C ALA A 634 2.84 -11.65 -11.57
N ASN A 635 1.94 -12.62 -11.77
CA ASN A 635 2.19 -13.84 -12.53
C ASN A 635 2.25 -13.58 -14.05
N GLY A 636 2.10 -12.34 -14.52
CA GLY A 636 2.19 -12.01 -15.94
C GLY A 636 0.93 -12.35 -16.75
N ARG A 637 -0.23 -12.47 -16.09
CA ARG A 637 -1.53 -12.76 -16.72
C ARG A 637 -2.45 -11.54 -16.77
N GLY A 638 -1.88 -10.34 -16.92
CA GLY A 638 -2.61 -9.07 -16.93
C GLY A 638 -3.76 -9.02 -17.95
N PHE A 639 -3.55 -9.60 -19.14
CA PHE A 639 -4.57 -9.69 -20.19
C PHE A 639 -5.79 -10.54 -19.78
N ALA A 640 -5.56 -11.60 -19.01
CA ALA A 640 -6.61 -12.53 -18.58
C ALA A 640 -7.39 -12.06 -17.35
N VAL A 641 -6.91 -11.03 -16.64
CA VAL A 641 -7.52 -10.52 -15.39
C VAL A 641 -9.04 -10.30 -15.53
N PRO A 642 -9.56 -9.60 -16.57
CA PRO A 642 -11.00 -9.33 -16.67
C PRO A 642 -11.85 -10.61 -16.77
N THR A 643 -11.32 -11.65 -17.41
CA THR A 643 -11.98 -12.97 -17.51
C THR A 643 -11.88 -13.74 -16.20
N GLN A 644 -10.78 -13.56 -15.45
CA GLN A 644 -10.54 -14.27 -14.20
C GLN A 644 -11.27 -13.68 -13.01
N VAL A 645 -11.45 -12.35 -12.90
CA VAL A 645 -11.97 -11.71 -11.66
C VAL A 645 -13.37 -11.13 -11.78
N ALA A 646 -13.96 -11.15 -12.98
CA ALA A 646 -15.32 -10.66 -13.21
C ALA A 646 -16.33 -11.79 -13.49
N ASP A 647 -17.61 -11.52 -13.24
CA ASP A 647 -18.70 -12.46 -13.50
C ASP A 647 -19.02 -12.52 -15.00
N GLY A 648 -19.28 -13.70 -15.55
CA GLY A 648 -19.81 -13.84 -16.91
C GLY A 648 -19.40 -15.13 -17.60
N MET A 649 -19.63 -15.17 -18.92
CA MET A 649 -19.24 -16.32 -19.75
C MET A 649 -17.73 -16.43 -19.85
N THR A 650 -17.23 -17.67 -19.78
CA THR A 650 -15.85 -18.05 -19.96
C THR A 650 -15.77 -19.19 -20.96
N THR A 651 -14.94 -19.05 -21.98
CA THR A 651 -14.65 -20.13 -22.94
C THR A 651 -13.84 -21.22 -22.26
N VAL A 652 -14.29 -22.46 -22.38
CA VAL A 652 -13.60 -23.66 -21.93
C VAL A 652 -13.24 -24.50 -23.15
N CYS A 653 -11.95 -24.59 -23.45
CA CYS A 653 -11.43 -25.48 -24.48
C CYS A 653 -11.34 -26.91 -23.99
N THR A 654 -11.40 -27.88 -24.91
CA THR A 654 -11.15 -29.30 -24.62
C THR A 654 -10.16 -29.89 -25.60
N TYR A 655 -9.25 -30.72 -25.10
CA TYR A 655 -8.11 -31.27 -25.83
C TYR A 655 -8.20 -32.80 -25.85
N LYS A 656 -7.76 -33.41 -26.95
CA LYS A 656 -7.59 -34.86 -27.08
C LYS A 656 -6.36 -35.19 -27.91
N GLU A 657 -5.74 -36.31 -27.59
CA GLU A 657 -4.71 -36.94 -28.42
C GLU A 657 -5.38 -37.55 -29.66
N VAL A 658 -4.94 -37.15 -30.85
CA VAL A 658 -5.37 -37.73 -32.13
C VAL A 658 -4.45 -38.89 -32.54
N GLU A 659 -4.86 -39.70 -33.53
CA GLU A 659 -4.15 -40.94 -33.94
C GLU A 659 -2.67 -40.74 -34.30
N SER A 660 -2.23 -39.51 -34.60
CA SER A 660 -0.84 -39.14 -34.84
C SER A 660 0.01 -38.90 -33.58
N GLY A 661 -0.56 -39.08 -32.38
CA GLY A 661 0.12 -38.80 -31.09
C GLY A 661 0.20 -37.31 -30.73
N VAL A 662 -0.43 -36.44 -31.52
CA VAL A 662 -0.48 -34.98 -31.29
C VAL A 662 -1.71 -34.63 -30.46
N ILE A 663 -1.57 -33.75 -29.47
CA ILE A 663 -2.72 -33.19 -28.73
C ILE A 663 -3.30 -32.02 -29.52
N GLN A 664 -4.62 -32.06 -29.78
CA GLN A 664 -5.33 -31.01 -30.49
C GLN A 664 -6.57 -30.54 -29.72
N GLU A 665 -6.87 -29.25 -29.83
CA GLU A 665 -8.14 -28.68 -29.39
C GLU A 665 -9.29 -29.28 -30.22
N THR A 666 -10.30 -29.83 -29.55
CA THR A 666 -11.42 -30.56 -30.19
C THR A 666 -12.77 -29.85 -30.09
N ASN A 667 -12.98 -29.04 -29.06
CA ASN A 667 -14.24 -28.33 -28.85
C ASN A 667 -14.06 -27.12 -27.90
N ARG A 668 -14.93 -26.11 -28.06
CA ARG A 668 -15.04 -24.93 -27.19
C ARG A 668 -16.46 -24.85 -26.61
N LEU A 669 -16.56 -24.59 -25.31
CA LEU A 669 -17.83 -24.43 -24.60
C LEU A 669 -17.83 -23.10 -23.84
N GLU A 670 -18.86 -22.29 -24.00
CA GLU A 670 -19.09 -21.12 -23.12
C GLU A 670 -19.74 -21.58 -21.82
N PHE A 671 -19.08 -21.31 -20.69
CA PHE A 671 -19.58 -21.69 -19.37
C PHE A 671 -19.63 -20.48 -18.41
N PRO A 672 -20.76 -20.24 -17.71
CA PRO A 672 -20.88 -19.11 -16.78
C PRO A 672 -20.09 -19.32 -15.48
N ILE A 673 -19.26 -18.33 -15.11
CA ILE A 673 -18.51 -18.30 -13.85
C ILE A 673 -18.82 -17.01 -13.09
N TYR A 674 -19.25 -17.12 -11.84
CA TYR A 674 -19.71 -15.99 -11.02
C TYR A 674 -19.07 -15.98 -9.64
N TYR A 675 -18.98 -14.78 -9.06
CA TYR A 675 -18.45 -14.54 -7.72
C TYR A 675 -19.53 -13.93 -6.80
N PRO A 676 -20.41 -14.74 -6.18
CA PRO A 676 -21.59 -14.23 -5.47
C PRO A 676 -21.28 -13.30 -4.29
N LEU A 677 -20.09 -13.44 -3.69
CA LEU A 677 -19.64 -12.64 -2.54
C LEU A 677 -18.75 -11.46 -2.93
N ARG A 678 -18.62 -11.13 -4.23
CA ARG A 678 -17.72 -10.07 -4.74
C ARG A 678 -17.93 -8.67 -4.18
N GLU A 679 -19.09 -8.40 -3.56
CA GLU A 679 -19.44 -7.10 -2.95
C GLU A 679 -19.37 -7.12 -1.42
N ILE A 680 -18.76 -8.15 -0.82
CA ILE A 680 -18.65 -8.35 0.63
C ILE A 680 -17.16 -8.50 0.98
N PHE A 681 -16.72 -7.77 2.01
CA PHE A 681 -15.33 -7.80 2.49
C PHE A 681 -15.05 -9.04 3.35
N ARG A 682 -13.77 -9.41 3.53
CA ARG A 682 -13.37 -10.57 4.33
C ARG A 682 -13.72 -10.38 5.81
N ASN A 683 -13.48 -9.19 6.35
CA ASN A 683 -13.87 -8.83 7.71
C ASN A 683 -15.40 -8.90 7.90
N GLU A 684 -16.18 -8.53 6.88
CA GLU A 684 -17.63 -8.63 6.90
C GLU A 684 -18.09 -10.10 6.96
N LEU A 685 -17.38 -10.99 6.26
CA LEU A 685 -17.65 -12.43 6.27
C LEU A 685 -17.24 -13.09 7.59
N ASN A 686 -16.09 -12.71 8.15
CA ASN A 686 -15.64 -13.20 9.47
C ASN A 686 -16.63 -12.79 10.56
N GLN A 687 -17.06 -11.52 10.56
CA GLN A 687 -18.11 -11.05 11.46
C GLN A 687 -19.44 -11.80 11.23
N TYR A 688 -19.81 -12.10 9.98
CA TYR A 688 -21.01 -12.90 9.70
C TYR A 688 -20.92 -14.31 10.28
N ILE A 689 -19.76 -14.99 10.16
CA ILE A 689 -19.53 -16.31 10.76
C ILE A 689 -19.74 -16.23 12.27
N ASP A 690 -19.19 -15.21 12.93
CA ASP A 690 -19.39 -14.99 14.36
C ASP A 690 -20.86 -14.84 14.78
N LEU A 691 -21.68 -14.29 13.89
CA LEU A 691 -23.11 -14.07 14.12
C LEU A 691 -23.97 -15.30 13.82
N VAL A 692 -23.45 -16.31 13.13
CA VAL A 692 -24.18 -17.51 12.70
C VAL A 692 -23.58 -18.75 13.41
N PRO A 693 -24.17 -19.18 14.56
CA PRO A 693 -23.57 -20.23 15.39
C PRO A 693 -23.39 -21.58 14.69
N SER A 694 -24.29 -21.94 13.77
CA SER A 694 -24.16 -23.17 12.98
C SER A 694 -22.93 -23.16 12.08
N LEU A 695 -22.55 -21.98 11.59
CA LEU A 695 -21.36 -21.80 10.74
C LEU A 695 -20.08 -21.66 11.59
N LYS A 696 -20.12 -20.89 12.68
CA LYS A 696 -18.97 -20.71 13.59
C LYS A 696 -18.41 -22.02 14.15
N LYS A 697 -19.28 -23.02 14.36
CA LYS A 697 -18.89 -24.33 14.92
C LYS A 697 -18.08 -25.19 13.96
N ILE A 698 -18.27 -25.03 12.66
CA ILE A 698 -17.71 -25.93 11.63
C ILE A 698 -16.61 -25.27 10.82
N VAL A 699 -16.58 -23.94 10.70
CA VAL A 699 -15.51 -23.25 9.96
C VAL A 699 -14.22 -23.38 10.76
N PRO A 700 -13.15 -23.96 10.20
CA PRO A 700 -11.86 -24.02 10.87
C PRO A 700 -11.41 -22.60 11.22
N VAL A 701 -10.94 -22.41 12.46
CA VAL A 701 -10.27 -21.17 12.83
C VAL A 701 -8.98 -21.12 12.01
N ASP A 702 -8.84 -20.11 11.15
CA ASP A 702 -7.68 -19.95 10.28
C ASP A 702 -6.38 -20.04 11.10
N SER A 703 -5.70 -21.18 11.04
CA SER A 703 -4.35 -21.33 11.60
C SER A 703 -3.31 -20.52 10.81
N SER A 704 -3.65 -20.08 9.60
CA SER A 704 -2.95 -19.01 8.87
C SER A 704 -3.04 -17.66 9.59
N SER A 705 -4.18 -17.36 10.24
CA SER A 705 -4.34 -16.19 11.12
C SER A 705 -3.56 -16.31 12.43
N SER A 706 -3.26 -17.54 12.89
CA SER A 706 -2.39 -17.76 14.06
C SER A 706 -0.88 -17.57 13.76
N ARG A 707 -0.47 -17.54 12.48
CA ARG A 707 0.86 -17.06 12.05
C ARG A 707 0.86 -15.55 11.75
N SER A 708 -0.29 -14.89 11.83
CA SER A 708 -0.44 -13.43 11.69
C SER A 708 -0.14 -12.66 12.98
N GLY A 709 0.17 -13.37 14.08
CA GLY A 709 0.74 -12.79 15.30
C GLY A 709 2.23 -13.11 15.39
N ASN A 710 3.08 -12.11 15.18
CA ASN A 710 4.47 -12.03 15.66
C ASN A 710 5.52 -13.06 15.20
N SER A 711 5.29 -13.94 14.22
CA SER A 711 6.40 -14.71 13.62
C SER A 711 6.95 -13.99 12.38
N VAL A 712 8.22 -13.58 12.43
CA VAL A 712 8.98 -13.07 11.27
C VAL A 712 9.07 -14.20 10.24
N VAL A 713 8.14 -14.24 9.28
CA VAL A 713 8.23 -15.14 8.12
C VAL A 713 8.91 -14.37 7.00
N SER A 714 10.09 -14.82 6.59
CA SER A 714 10.80 -14.27 5.45
C SER A 714 9.90 -14.24 4.21
N HIS A 715 9.85 -13.11 3.49
CA HIS A 715 9.13 -13.03 2.22
C HIS A 715 9.62 -14.03 1.17
N LYS A 716 10.81 -14.64 1.35
CA LYS A 716 11.34 -15.69 0.47
C LYS A 716 10.57 -17.02 0.55
N ASP A 717 9.83 -17.25 1.65
CA ASP A 717 9.12 -18.51 1.90
C ASP A 717 7.61 -18.41 1.63
N LEU A 718 7.15 -17.31 1.03
CA LEU A 718 5.73 -17.06 0.72
C LEU A 718 5.52 -17.07 -0.80
N SER A 719 4.39 -17.63 -1.24
CA SER A 719 3.95 -17.46 -2.63
C SER A 719 3.45 -16.03 -2.86
N ILE A 720 3.41 -15.59 -4.11
CA ILE A 720 2.83 -14.29 -4.46
C ILE A 720 1.35 -14.20 -4.07
N GLU A 721 0.61 -15.30 -4.14
CA GLU A 721 -0.79 -15.38 -3.71
C GLU A 721 -0.93 -15.12 -2.20
N GLU A 722 -0.04 -15.69 -1.39
CA GLU A 722 -0.02 -15.51 0.06
C GLU A 722 0.39 -14.08 0.44
N VAL A 723 1.38 -13.51 -0.25
CA VAL A 723 1.79 -12.11 -0.07
C VAL A 723 0.63 -11.15 -0.39
N MET A 724 -0.05 -11.35 -1.52
CA MET A 724 -1.18 -10.49 -1.91
C MET A 724 -2.37 -10.65 -0.97
N THR A 725 -2.63 -11.87 -0.48
CA THR A 725 -3.68 -12.13 0.50
C THR A 725 -3.44 -11.36 1.80
N ARG A 726 -2.23 -11.45 2.36
CA ARG A 726 -1.84 -10.71 3.58
C ARG A 726 -1.86 -9.20 3.38
N TYR A 727 -1.39 -8.73 2.23
CA TYR A 727 -1.43 -7.30 1.89
C TYR A 727 -2.86 -6.77 1.93
N PHE A 728 -3.81 -7.42 1.24
CA PHE A 728 -5.18 -6.93 1.22
C PHE A 728 -5.93 -7.14 2.53
N ASP A 729 -5.57 -8.13 3.34
CA ASP A 729 -6.11 -8.28 4.70
C ASP A 729 -5.70 -7.08 5.57
N SER A 730 -4.42 -6.71 5.55
CA SER A 730 -3.92 -5.54 6.26
C SER A 730 -4.52 -4.22 5.73
N VAL A 731 -4.63 -4.06 4.41
CA VAL A 731 -5.21 -2.87 3.79
C VAL A 731 -6.71 -2.74 4.09
N GLU A 732 -7.45 -3.84 4.21
CA GLU A 732 -8.89 -3.81 4.46
C GLU A 732 -9.26 -3.20 5.82
N GLU A 733 -8.45 -3.41 6.86
CA GLU A 733 -8.69 -2.88 8.21
C GLU A 733 -8.69 -1.35 8.26
N GLY A 734 -7.79 -0.69 7.51
CA GLY A 734 -7.70 0.77 7.44
C GLY A 734 -8.42 1.40 6.24
N TYR A 735 -8.47 0.70 5.10
CA TYR A 735 -8.82 1.27 3.79
C TYR A 735 -9.60 0.30 2.90
N SER A 736 -10.74 -0.21 3.37
CA SER A 736 -11.66 -1.04 2.56
C SER A 736 -12.07 -0.42 1.21
N GLY A 737 -11.99 0.91 1.08
CA GLY A 737 -12.15 1.63 -0.19
C GLY A 737 -11.12 1.27 -1.26
N ILE A 738 -9.86 1.03 -0.89
CA ILE A 738 -8.79 0.60 -1.81
C ILE A 738 -9.12 -0.78 -2.38
N VAL A 739 -9.47 -1.72 -1.50
CA VAL A 739 -9.87 -3.09 -1.86
C VAL A 739 -11.04 -3.05 -2.86
N ALA A 740 -12.08 -2.25 -2.57
CA ALA A 740 -13.23 -2.08 -3.45
C ALA A 740 -12.86 -1.41 -4.78
N ASN A 741 -11.91 -0.47 -4.79
CA ASN A 741 -11.48 0.22 -5.99
C ASN A 741 -10.75 -0.73 -6.94
N VAL A 742 -9.89 -1.63 -6.45
CA VAL A 742 -9.23 -2.65 -7.29
C VAL A 742 -10.27 -3.51 -8.03
N VAL A 743 -11.25 -4.06 -7.32
CA VAL A 743 -12.30 -4.91 -7.91
C VAL A 743 -13.21 -4.11 -8.85
N ARG A 744 -13.46 -2.82 -8.56
CA ARG A 744 -14.29 -1.96 -9.42
C ARG A 744 -13.56 -1.57 -10.70
N THR A 745 -12.27 -1.25 -10.61
CA THR A 745 -11.45 -0.86 -11.77
C THR A 745 -11.24 -2.05 -12.70
N THR A 746 -10.91 -3.22 -12.17
CA THR A 746 -10.78 -4.45 -12.96
C THR A 746 -12.10 -4.86 -13.60
N GLY A 747 -13.22 -4.71 -12.90
CA GLY A 747 -14.55 -4.95 -13.45
C GLY A 747 -14.97 -4.01 -14.59
N LYS A 748 -14.23 -2.92 -14.84
CA LYS A 748 -14.44 -2.01 -15.98
C LYS A 748 -13.54 -2.32 -17.17
N LEU A 749 -12.56 -3.20 -17.01
CA LEU A 749 -11.67 -3.59 -18.10
C LEU A 749 -12.45 -4.39 -19.15
N GLU A 750 -12.11 -4.16 -20.42
CA GLU A 750 -12.75 -4.85 -21.53
C GLU A 750 -12.38 -6.34 -21.54
N ARG A 751 -13.37 -7.19 -21.78
CA ARG A 751 -13.15 -8.61 -22.06
C ARG A 751 -12.93 -8.79 -23.54
N VAL A 752 -11.68 -8.90 -23.95
CA VAL A 752 -11.33 -9.16 -25.34
C VAL A 752 -11.55 -10.65 -25.63
N PRO A 753 -12.39 -11.02 -26.61
CA PRO A 753 -12.54 -12.41 -27.04
C PRO A 753 -11.22 -12.92 -27.62
N GLY A 754 -10.65 -13.96 -27.04
CA GLY A 754 -9.43 -14.59 -27.54
C GLY A 754 -9.73 -15.57 -28.66
N ASN A 755 -8.93 -15.57 -29.73
CA ASN A 755 -8.99 -16.61 -30.75
C ASN A 755 -8.17 -17.86 -30.37
N ASN A 756 -7.13 -17.66 -29.56
CA ASN A 756 -6.23 -18.69 -29.06
C ASN A 756 -6.27 -18.72 -27.53
N PHE A 757 -6.10 -19.92 -26.96
CA PHE A 757 -6.17 -20.15 -25.52
C PHE A 757 -4.94 -20.89 -25.03
N CYS A 758 -4.53 -20.60 -23.80
CA CYS A 758 -3.45 -21.30 -23.12
C CYS A 758 -3.87 -22.74 -22.82
N GLY A 759 -3.06 -23.72 -23.23
CA GLY A 759 -3.29 -25.14 -22.97
C GLY A 759 -3.25 -25.52 -21.49
N SER A 760 -2.55 -24.74 -20.65
CA SER A 760 -2.42 -25.04 -19.21
C SER A 760 -3.52 -24.39 -18.35
N CYS A 761 -3.78 -23.09 -18.50
CA CYS A 761 -4.77 -22.38 -17.66
C CYS A 761 -6.09 -22.04 -18.37
N GLY A 762 -6.21 -22.35 -19.67
CA GLY A 762 -7.42 -22.08 -20.47
C GLY A 762 -7.71 -20.61 -20.75
N MET A 763 -6.82 -19.67 -20.39
CA MET A 763 -7.04 -18.24 -20.60
C MET A 763 -6.69 -17.81 -22.03
N SER A 764 -7.37 -16.78 -22.54
CA SER A 764 -7.07 -16.15 -23.83
C SER A 764 -5.60 -15.72 -23.91
N LEU A 765 -4.96 -16.01 -25.04
CA LEU A 765 -3.60 -15.56 -25.34
C LEU A 765 -3.61 -14.16 -25.95
N ASP A 766 -2.60 -13.37 -25.58
CA ASP A 766 -2.31 -12.07 -26.19
C ASP A 766 -1.02 -12.23 -26.98
N ALA A 767 -1.09 -12.64 -28.24
CA ALA A 767 0.11 -12.98 -29.00
C ALA A 767 1.12 -11.82 -29.10
N GLU A 768 0.62 -10.58 -29.23
CA GLU A 768 1.46 -9.38 -29.29
C GLU A 768 2.02 -9.02 -27.91
N GLY A 769 1.20 -9.11 -26.86
CA GLY A 769 1.64 -8.90 -25.48
C GLY A 769 2.62 -9.97 -25.01
N ASP A 770 2.27 -11.24 -25.13
CA ASP A 770 3.09 -12.40 -24.75
C ASP A 770 4.48 -12.32 -25.40
N SER A 771 4.56 -11.90 -26.67
CA SER A 771 5.84 -11.66 -27.36
C SER A 771 6.59 -10.44 -26.82
N ARG A 772 5.89 -9.30 -26.65
CA ARG A 772 6.50 -8.07 -26.12
C ARG A 772 7.07 -8.25 -24.70
N TRP A 773 6.46 -9.11 -23.89
CA TRP A 773 6.88 -9.41 -22.52
C TRP A 773 7.85 -10.60 -22.41
N ALA A 774 8.09 -11.34 -23.50
CA ALA A 774 8.90 -12.56 -23.50
C ALA A 774 10.36 -12.34 -23.04
N GLY A 775 10.97 -11.19 -23.32
CA GLY A 775 12.31 -10.85 -22.83
C GLY A 775 13.36 -11.96 -23.10
N GLU A 776 14.09 -12.40 -22.07
CA GLU A 776 15.09 -13.49 -22.14
C GLU A 776 14.47 -14.91 -22.24
N ILE A 777 13.17 -15.07 -21.99
CA ILE A 777 12.44 -16.36 -22.10
C ILE A 777 12.28 -16.75 -23.59
N GLY A 778 12.33 -15.76 -24.49
CA GLY A 778 12.19 -15.93 -25.94
C GLY A 778 10.74 -16.04 -26.40
N ASP A 779 10.49 -15.65 -27.65
CA ASP A 779 9.22 -15.97 -28.34
C ASP A 779 9.12 -17.48 -28.54
N ASP A 780 7.90 -18.03 -28.63
CA ASP A 780 7.76 -19.41 -29.14
C ASP A 780 8.38 -19.45 -30.54
N VAL A 781 9.54 -20.09 -30.68
CA VAL A 781 10.08 -20.43 -31.98
C VAL A 781 9.26 -21.61 -32.51
N GLY A 782 8.03 -21.31 -32.91
CA GLY A 782 7.13 -22.22 -33.60
C GLY A 782 7.58 -22.55 -35.04
N ASP A 783 8.82 -22.25 -35.42
CA ASP A 783 9.38 -22.46 -36.77
C ASP A 783 10.53 -23.48 -36.80
N GLY A 784 10.68 -24.31 -35.76
CA GLY A 784 11.51 -25.51 -35.82
C GLY A 784 10.77 -26.67 -36.51
N PRO A 785 11.41 -27.43 -37.42
CA PRO A 785 10.79 -28.59 -38.08
C PRO A 785 10.53 -29.70 -37.06
N GLY A 786 9.35 -29.65 -36.46
CA GLY A 786 8.89 -30.45 -35.31
C GLY A 786 7.72 -29.81 -34.54
N ALA A 787 7.46 -28.51 -34.73
CA ALA A 787 6.49 -27.71 -33.95
C ALA A 787 5.02 -27.76 -34.45
N ALA A 788 4.57 -28.87 -35.05
CA ALA A 788 3.18 -29.02 -35.48
C ALA A 788 2.25 -29.63 -34.40
N GLY A 789 2.71 -29.74 -33.14
CA GLY A 789 1.95 -30.45 -32.10
C GLY A 789 2.21 -30.11 -30.63
N ALA A 790 2.93 -29.04 -30.31
CA ALA A 790 3.14 -28.60 -28.92
C ALA A 790 2.10 -27.53 -28.53
N GLY A 791 1.41 -27.71 -27.40
CA GLY A 791 0.37 -26.79 -26.93
C GLY A 791 0.89 -25.39 -26.59
N ARG A 792 0.05 -24.36 -26.79
CA ARG A 792 0.42 -22.95 -26.57
C ARG A 792 0.29 -22.55 -25.11
N LEU A 793 1.30 -21.90 -24.55
CA LEU A 793 1.28 -21.35 -23.19
C LEU A 793 1.20 -19.82 -23.20
N CYS A 794 0.40 -19.22 -22.31
CA CYS A 794 0.49 -17.78 -22.06
C CYS A 794 1.76 -17.47 -21.26
N TYR A 795 2.20 -16.21 -21.30
CA TYR A 795 3.41 -15.77 -20.60
C TYR A 795 3.47 -16.20 -19.13
N GLY A 796 2.36 -16.05 -18.40
CA GLY A 796 2.31 -16.45 -16.99
C GLY A 796 2.42 -17.96 -16.74
N CYS A 797 1.88 -18.81 -17.63
CA CYS A 797 2.10 -20.25 -17.54
C CYS A 797 3.53 -20.61 -17.89
N LYS A 798 4.14 -19.96 -18.90
CA LYS A 798 5.56 -20.19 -19.25
C LYS A 798 6.45 -19.93 -18.04
N ARG A 799 6.27 -18.80 -17.34
CA ARG A 799 7.01 -18.50 -16.10
C ARG A 799 6.74 -19.49 -14.98
N SER A 800 5.48 -19.84 -14.78
CA SER A 800 5.13 -20.79 -13.71
C SER A 800 5.77 -22.17 -13.95
N ILE A 801 5.84 -22.60 -15.21
CA ILE A 801 6.32 -23.94 -15.59
C ILE A 801 7.85 -23.97 -15.76
N HIS A 802 8.44 -22.97 -16.42
CA HIS A 802 9.85 -22.98 -16.82
C HIS A 802 10.77 -22.11 -15.94
N GLY A 803 10.21 -21.21 -15.12
CA GLY A 803 10.96 -20.27 -14.28
C GLY A 803 11.04 -18.87 -14.88
#